data_AF-A0A965HKJ0-F1
#
_entry.id   AF-A0A965HKJ0-F1
#
_cell.length_a   1.000
_cell.length_b   1.000
_cell.length_c   1.000
_cell.angle_alpha   90.00
_cell.angle_beta   90.00
_cell.angle_gamma   90.00
#
_symmetry.space_group_name_H-M   'P 1'
#
loop_
_entity.id
_entity.type
_entity.pdbx_description
1 polymer ?
#
loop_
_entity_poly.entity_id
_entity_poly.type
_entity_poly.pdbx_seq_one_letter_code
_entity_poly.pdbx_strand_id
1 'polypeptide(L)'
;MSDPRSADSGAARAACAFDPGCCACPRLAVFLEQQRGLLPGYHNAPVPAFGAANARLLVVGLAPGLHGANRSGRPFTGDHAGILLYQTLFDHGFASAPASTATDDGLRLIDARITNAVRCVPPANKPEPAEVRRCNAFLAHDLAAHPVDGVVIALGTIAHQAVLDALGLRRAAFTFAHGAQHRLPDVRRSIRRCPRASEVMSARPRKPADSKRSYTRLPRPDERSDSAEPGDAPARLARDSAAEFQAQARIDPATDLGDLPSAPGVYRMIGADGAVLYVGKARDLKKRVSTYFQKSGHGPRIARMIEQIVGVEISVTRSENEALLLENNLIKGLSPKYNILFRDDKSYPYIVMSQHAYPRLGRFRGTPDKRQRFFGPFASAGAVRQSLQLLQRVFRLRTCTDNVMAHRSRPCLLYQIKRCSGPCVGLVSSDDYAADVQAAALFLEGKADEVTASIEARMSSAAEALEYEQAALFRDQLSALAKVRAQQAMTREGSGLDDIDVLAVVQQGGMSAVGLALVRNGQHMGDRVYVPQHGQDADAIEVLLAFMEQRYAEGGVPPELVLNVSPEPGELDWLQAVAGRAVKVGAHPRADRRVWLKMAEEAALRELLLRLGDRANQNRRLAELADFLQLEAPPRRIECFDISHTMGEATVASCVVYEDGAMRPDQYRRYNITTVNPGDDYGAIREALGRRLKKAAGGEGTLPDVLLIDGGRGQLNVACEVLNEHGLSDLLVLGVAKGVERKAGMEQLVFPDEDEPRRLPPDHPALHLIQQVRDEAHRFAITGHRARRGKARRSSSLEDIEGVGPARRRQLLAHFGGLRGVQSASIDDIARVEGISRTLAERIYRELH
;
A
#
# COMPACT_ATOMS: atom_id res chain seq x y z
N MET A 1 45.86 -49.43 23.41
CA MET A 1 45.65 -49.08 21.99
C MET A 1 44.26 -48.47 21.85
N SER A 2 44.19 -47.15 21.89
CA SER A 2 42.94 -46.40 21.72
C SER A 2 42.67 -46.26 20.21
N ASP A 3 41.47 -46.67 19.77
CA ASP A 3 41.06 -46.63 18.36
C ASP A 3 41.09 -45.18 17.82
N PRO A 4 41.94 -44.85 16.82
CA PRO A 4 42.11 -43.49 16.31
C PRO A 4 40.90 -42.99 15.51
N ARG A 5 39.85 -43.80 15.31
CA ARG A 5 38.63 -43.42 14.59
C ARG A 5 37.55 -42.75 15.45
N SER A 6 37.65 -42.78 16.77
CA SER A 6 36.65 -42.11 17.64
C SER A 6 36.89 -40.59 17.73
N ALA A 7 38.14 -40.15 17.66
CA ALA A 7 38.53 -38.73 17.77
C ALA A 7 38.14 -37.89 16.53
N ASP A 8 38.23 -38.47 15.33
CA ASP A 8 38.01 -37.75 14.05
C ASP A 8 36.52 -37.41 13.79
N SER A 9 35.60 -38.20 14.36
CA SER A 9 34.16 -37.92 14.32
C SER A 9 33.73 -36.79 15.26
N GLY A 10 34.46 -36.58 16.36
CA GLY A 10 34.28 -35.48 17.30
C GLY A 10 34.76 -34.15 16.73
N ALA A 11 35.90 -34.15 16.05
CA ALA A 11 36.47 -32.95 15.41
C ALA A 11 35.62 -32.47 14.21
N ALA A 12 35.11 -33.37 13.37
CA ALA A 12 34.20 -33.02 12.27
C ALA A 12 32.80 -32.57 12.76
N ARG A 13 32.33 -33.07 13.92
CA ARG A 13 31.10 -32.60 14.57
C ARG A 13 31.27 -31.20 15.18
N ALA A 14 32.45 -30.87 15.70
CA ALA A 14 32.74 -29.54 16.26
C ALA A 14 32.80 -28.43 15.19
N ALA A 15 33.25 -28.74 13.97
CA ALA A 15 33.40 -27.75 12.88
C ALA A 15 32.08 -27.20 12.30
N CYS A 16 30.93 -27.79 12.64
CA CYS A 16 29.60 -27.36 12.16
C CYS A 16 28.68 -26.88 13.30
N ALA A 17 29.20 -26.75 14.52
CA ALA A 17 28.50 -26.10 15.62
C ALA A 17 28.36 -24.60 15.35
N PHE A 18 27.27 -23.98 15.80
CA PHE A 18 27.03 -22.55 15.62
C PHE A 18 28.24 -21.72 16.10
N ASP A 19 28.76 -20.87 15.23
CA ASP A 19 29.89 -20.00 15.51
C ASP A 19 29.47 -18.51 15.35
N PRO A 20 29.43 -17.72 16.45
CA PRO A 20 29.12 -16.30 16.40
C PRO A 20 30.22 -15.47 15.71
N GLY A 21 31.43 -16.02 15.54
CA GLY A 21 32.54 -15.43 14.81
C GLY A 21 32.64 -15.86 13.34
N CYS A 22 31.66 -16.61 12.82
CA CYS A 22 31.76 -17.27 11.52
C CYS A 22 32.02 -16.28 10.37
N CYS A 23 33.11 -16.52 9.64
CA CYS A 23 33.53 -15.74 8.47
C CYS A 23 33.47 -16.53 7.14
N ALA A 24 32.79 -17.68 7.13
CA ALA A 24 32.76 -18.62 6.00
C ALA A 24 32.21 -18.02 4.69
N CYS A 25 31.47 -16.92 4.75
CA CYS A 25 30.95 -16.19 3.59
C CYS A 25 31.61 -14.79 3.51
N PRO A 26 32.61 -14.57 2.65
CA PRO A 26 33.37 -13.31 2.60
C PRO A 26 32.50 -12.07 2.39
N ARG A 27 31.48 -12.15 1.52
CA ARG A 27 30.55 -11.04 1.26
C ARG A 27 29.73 -10.66 2.51
N LEU A 28 29.24 -11.66 3.24
CA LEU A 28 28.47 -11.44 4.48
C LEU A 28 29.38 -10.98 5.61
N ALA A 29 30.59 -11.51 5.73
CA ALA A 29 31.57 -11.09 6.73
C ALA A 29 31.95 -9.62 6.56
N VAL A 30 32.26 -9.20 5.33
CA VAL A 30 32.55 -7.78 5.01
C VAL A 30 31.34 -6.90 5.30
N PHE A 31 30.13 -7.35 4.93
CA PHE A 31 28.92 -6.57 5.17
C PHE A 31 28.61 -6.43 6.66
N LEU A 32 28.74 -7.50 7.45
CA LEU A 32 28.58 -7.48 8.90
C LEU A 32 29.59 -6.53 9.56
N GLU A 33 30.85 -6.56 9.13
CA GLU A 33 31.89 -5.65 9.64
C GLU A 33 31.54 -4.18 9.35
N GLN A 34 31.02 -3.88 8.14
CA GLN A 34 30.51 -2.56 7.81
C GLN A 34 29.30 -2.18 8.69
N GLN A 35 28.39 -3.12 8.97
CA GLN A 35 27.24 -2.86 9.84
C GLN A 35 27.66 -2.61 11.30
N ARG A 36 28.71 -3.28 11.81
CA ARG A 36 29.26 -2.98 13.16
C ARG A 36 29.70 -1.53 13.28
N GLY A 37 30.33 -0.99 12.24
CA GLY A 37 30.74 0.41 12.20
C GLY A 37 29.57 1.39 12.07
N LEU A 38 28.56 1.06 11.26
CA LEU A 38 27.40 1.93 11.01
C LEU A 38 26.34 1.88 12.12
N LEU A 39 26.18 0.74 12.77
CA LEU A 39 25.11 0.42 13.72
C LEU A 39 25.69 -0.30 14.95
N PRO A 40 26.51 0.37 15.78
CA PRO A 40 27.24 -0.27 16.88
C PRO A 40 26.34 -0.90 17.97
N GLY A 41 25.07 -0.50 18.06
CA GLY A 41 24.09 -1.07 19.00
C GLY A 41 23.30 -2.26 18.46
N TYR A 42 23.61 -2.77 17.27
CA TYR A 42 22.94 -3.94 16.68
C TYR A 42 23.77 -5.21 16.94
N HIS A 43 23.11 -6.37 16.94
CA HIS A 43 23.78 -7.68 17.10
C HIS A 43 24.92 -7.90 16.11
N ASN A 44 24.72 -7.57 14.82
CA ASN A 44 25.77 -7.59 13.78
C ASN A 44 26.68 -8.84 13.79
N ALA A 45 26.07 -9.99 14.03
CA ALA A 45 26.69 -11.29 14.08
C ALA A 45 25.71 -12.34 13.54
N PRO A 46 26.16 -13.58 13.24
CA PRO A 46 25.26 -14.69 12.98
C PRO A 46 24.20 -14.81 14.08
N VAL A 47 22.94 -15.00 13.68
CA VAL A 47 21.79 -15.14 14.58
C VAL A 47 21.62 -16.62 14.95
N PRO A 48 21.63 -16.97 16.25
CA PRO A 48 21.45 -18.34 16.72
C PRO A 48 20.01 -18.84 16.51
N ALA A 49 19.83 -20.16 16.60
CA ALA A 49 18.49 -20.73 16.73
C ALA A 49 17.94 -20.41 18.11
N PHE A 50 16.62 -20.31 18.24
CA PHE A 50 15.95 -19.92 19.48
C PHE A 50 14.79 -20.87 19.78
N GLY A 51 14.71 -21.38 21.02
CA GLY A 51 13.62 -22.24 21.49
C GLY A 51 14.07 -23.59 22.03
N ALA A 52 13.11 -24.50 22.22
CA ALA A 52 13.32 -25.78 22.89
C ALA A 52 14.16 -26.77 22.07
N ALA A 53 15.07 -27.49 22.75
CA ALA A 53 15.93 -28.50 22.12
C ALA A 53 15.14 -29.70 21.55
N ASN A 54 14.05 -30.10 22.21
CA ASN A 54 13.13 -31.15 21.76
C ASN A 54 11.79 -30.48 21.47
N ALA A 55 11.67 -29.86 20.29
CA ALA A 55 10.47 -29.15 19.88
C ALA A 55 9.61 -30.01 18.96
N ARG A 56 8.29 -30.02 19.18
CA ARG A 56 7.30 -30.54 18.22
C ARG A 56 7.11 -29.60 17.04
N LEU A 57 7.44 -28.32 17.19
CA LEU A 57 7.33 -27.32 16.13
C LEU A 57 8.68 -26.68 15.81
N LEU A 58 9.12 -26.76 14.55
CA LEU A 58 10.28 -26.01 14.06
C LEU A 58 9.86 -25.03 12.97
N VAL A 59 10.20 -23.75 13.13
CA VAL A 59 10.02 -22.72 12.10
C VAL A 59 11.37 -22.36 11.49
N VAL A 60 11.46 -22.37 10.16
CA VAL A 60 12.69 -22.06 9.41
C VAL A 60 12.47 -20.88 8.47
N GLY A 61 13.24 -19.82 8.68
CA GLY A 61 13.27 -18.61 7.85
C GLY A 61 14.33 -18.58 6.77
N LEU A 62 14.31 -17.53 5.96
CA LEU A 62 15.34 -17.27 4.96
C LEU A 62 16.64 -16.78 5.61
N ALA A 63 16.63 -15.56 6.15
CA ALA A 63 17.78 -14.89 6.73
C ALA A 63 17.34 -13.75 7.66
N PRO A 64 18.20 -13.29 8.59
CA PRO A 64 17.94 -12.08 9.37
C PRO A 64 17.70 -10.84 8.50
N GLY A 65 16.66 -10.07 8.84
CA GLY A 65 16.47 -8.72 8.32
C GLY A 65 17.39 -7.72 9.01
N LEU A 66 17.85 -6.69 8.28
CA LEU A 66 18.77 -5.66 8.79
C LEU A 66 18.28 -4.97 10.07
N HIS A 67 17.05 -4.47 10.07
CA HIS A 67 16.42 -3.86 11.25
C HIS A 67 15.67 -4.88 12.11
N GLY A 68 15.72 -6.16 11.74
CA GLY A 68 15.01 -7.22 12.43
C GLY A 68 15.92 -8.03 13.33
N ALA A 69 16.05 -9.33 13.04
CA ALA A 69 16.91 -10.24 13.76
C ALA A 69 18.39 -9.81 13.84
N ASN A 70 18.90 -9.03 12.88
CA ASN A 70 20.26 -8.48 12.97
C ASN A 70 20.39 -7.33 14.00
N ARG A 71 19.29 -6.67 14.32
CA ARG A 71 19.23 -5.67 15.39
C ARG A 71 19.24 -6.34 16.75
N SER A 72 18.32 -7.29 16.95
CA SER A 72 18.06 -7.89 18.26
C SER A 72 18.94 -9.09 18.60
N GLY A 73 19.50 -9.78 17.59
CA GLY A 73 20.16 -11.08 17.78
C GLY A 73 19.22 -12.27 17.89
N ARG A 74 17.92 -12.09 17.62
CA ARG A 74 16.90 -13.13 17.73
C ARG A 74 16.12 -13.32 16.42
N PRO A 75 15.91 -14.58 15.95
CA PRO A 75 15.17 -14.84 14.72
C PRO A 75 13.80 -14.16 14.70
N PHE A 76 13.35 -13.67 13.54
CA PHE A 76 11.99 -13.15 13.34
C PHE A 76 11.55 -12.06 14.32
N THR A 77 12.43 -11.10 14.59
CA THR A 77 12.09 -9.93 15.41
C THR A 77 12.20 -8.66 14.56
N GLY A 78 11.48 -7.60 14.95
CA GLY A 78 11.65 -6.25 14.40
C GLY A 78 11.05 -5.98 13.01
N ASP A 79 10.30 -6.93 12.42
CA ASP A 79 9.44 -6.72 11.26
C ASP A 79 8.01 -7.25 11.50
N HIS A 80 7.07 -6.86 10.64
CA HIS A 80 5.66 -7.24 10.79
C HIS A 80 5.43 -8.76 10.77
N ALA A 81 6.21 -9.48 9.96
CA ALA A 81 6.15 -10.95 9.89
C ALA A 81 6.58 -11.60 11.21
N GLY A 82 7.61 -11.07 11.85
CA GLY A 82 8.05 -11.49 13.17
C GLY A 82 7.03 -11.25 14.27
N ILE A 83 6.40 -10.06 14.29
CA ILE A 83 5.33 -9.72 15.23
C ILE A 83 4.17 -10.71 15.10
N LEU A 84 3.70 -10.96 13.87
CA LEU A 84 2.63 -11.89 13.62
C LEU A 84 3.01 -13.33 14.04
N LEU A 85 4.24 -13.77 13.75
CA LEU A 85 4.71 -15.11 14.11
C LEU A 85 4.71 -15.32 15.62
N TYR A 86 5.32 -14.41 16.40
CA TYR A 86 5.38 -14.54 17.85
C TYR A 86 4.01 -14.43 18.51
N GLN A 87 3.13 -13.56 18.02
CA GLN A 87 1.74 -13.48 18.47
C GLN A 87 1.02 -14.82 18.22
N THR A 88 1.16 -15.38 17.02
CA THR A 88 0.53 -16.66 16.65
C THR A 88 1.04 -17.80 17.53
N LEU A 89 2.36 -17.85 17.79
CA LEU A 89 2.93 -18.86 18.68
C LEU A 89 2.41 -18.71 20.10
N PHE A 90 2.26 -17.49 20.60
CA PHE A 90 1.69 -17.22 21.92
C PHE A 90 0.22 -17.64 22.01
N ASP A 91 -0.60 -17.25 21.04
CA ASP A 91 -2.04 -17.56 21.00
C ASP A 91 -2.31 -19.08 20.98
N HIS A 92 -1.35 -19.86 20.47
CA HIS A 92 -1.41 -21.32 20.43
C HIS A 92 -0.55 -22.02 21.50
N GLY A 93 -0.04 -21.29 22.50
CA GLY A 93 0.69 -21.85 23.65
C GLY A 93 2.13 -22.31 23.35
N PHE A 94 2.69 -21.95 22.20
CA PHE A 94 4.07 -22.24 21.80
C PHE A 94 5.08 -21.13 22.19
N ALA A 95 4.62 -20.02 22.76
CA ALA A 95 5.47 -18.96 23.30
C ALA A 95 4.93 -18.45 24.64
N SER A 96 5.81 -17.97 25.51
CA SER A 96 5.44 -17.41 26.81
C SER A 96 4.98 -15.95 26.75
N ALA A 97 5.24 -15.26 25.63
CA ALA A 97 4.84 -13.88 25.40
C ALA A 97 4.61 -13.65 23.88
N PRO A 98 3.75 -12.68 23.51
CA PRO A 98 3.33 -12.46 22.12
C PRO A 98 4.33 -11.68 21.24
N ALA A 99 5.37 -11.08 21.84
CA ALA A 99 6.32 -10.25 21.12
C ALA A 99 7.74 -10.49 21.60
N SER A 100 8.70 -10.35 20.70
CA SER A 100 10.12 -10.31 21.04
C SER A 100 10.81 -9.10 20.42
N THR A 101 11.45 -8.30 21.26
CA THR A 101 12.05 -7.01 20.89
C THR A 101 13.55 -6.97 21.14
N ALA A 102 14.06 -7.84 22.01
CA ALA A 102 15.48 -7.98 22.37
C ALA A 102 15.85 -9.43 22.71
N THR A 103 17.14 -9.74 22.88
CA THR A 103 17.60 -11.10 23.27
C THR A 103 17.31 -11.48 24.71
N ASP A 104 17.08 -10.50 25.59
CA ASP A 104 16.94 -10.64 27.04
C ASP A 104 15.52 -10.29 27.54
N ASP A 105 14.55 -10.16 26.64
CA ASP A 105 13.14 -9.83 26.92
C ASP A 105 12.33 -10.90 27.68
N GLY A 106 12.98 -11.93 28.22
CA GLY A 106 12.35 -13.00 28.99
C GLY A 106 11.45 -13.95 28.20
N LEU A 107 11.26 -13.75 26.89
CA LEU A 107 10.44 -14.64 26.07
C LEU A 107 11.08 -16.02 25.96
N ARG A 108 10.25 -17.06 26.11
CA ARG A 108 10.60 -18.47 25.96
C ARG A 108 9.66 -19.12 24.96
N LEU A 109 10.19 -19.97 24.09
CA LEU A 109 9.36 -20.84 23.26
C LEU A 109 9.09 -22.14 24.01
N ILE A 110 7.83 -22.54 24.00
CA ILE A 110 7.31 -23.73 24.66
C ILE A 110 7.09 -24.76 23.55
N ASP A 111 7.84 -25.86 23.56
CA ASP A 111 7.72 -26.94 22.56
C ASP A 111 7.87 -26.49 21.09
N ALA A 112 8.47 -25.32 20.90
CA ALA A 112 8.73 -24.72 19.60
C ALA A 112 10.18 -24.23 19.50
N ARG A 113 10.68 -24.19 18.27
CA ARG A 113 12.02 -23.68 17.93
C ARG A 113 11.99 -22.93 16.62
N ILE A 114 12.82 -21.90 16.50
CA ILE A 114 12.91 -21.02 15.32
C ILE A 114 14.37 -20.88 14.90
N THR A 115 14.64 -20.97 13.60
CA THR A 115 15.98 -20.81 13.02
C THR A 115 15.91 -20.22 11.60
N ASN A 116 17.07 -19.99 10.96
CA ASN A 116 17.16 -19.45 9.60
C ASN A 116 18.05 -20.34 8.70
N ALA A 117 17.71 -20.39 7.41
CA ALA A 117 18.51 -21.04 6.38
C ALA A 117 19.87 -20.35 6.17
N VAL A 118 19.93 -19.03 6.34
CA VAL A 118 21.16 -18.22 6.42
C VAL A 118 21.15 -17.46 7.73
N ARG A 119 22.19 -17.61 8.54
CA ARG A 119 22.24 -17.01 9.90
C ARG A 119 22.73 -15.58 9.94
N CYS A 120 23.36 -15.07 8.88
CA CYS A 120 23.88 -13.70 8.82
C CYS A 120 22.95 -12.78 8.02
N VAL A 121 22.89 -11.49 8.36
CA VAL A 121 22.19 -10.51 7.52
C VAL A 121 22.89 -10.36 6.17
N PRO A 122 22.17 -10.53 5.05
CA PRO A 122 22.71 -10.23 3.73
C PRO A 122 22.37 -8.79 3.30
N PRO A 123 23.22 -8.17 2.47
CA PRO A 123 22.87 -6.92 1.79
C PRO A 123 21.49 -6.99 1.12
N ALA A 124 20.68 -5.96 1.33
CA ALA A 124 19.29 -5.88 0.85
C ALA A 124 18.39 -7.07 1.27
N ASN A 125 18.71 -7.74 2.38
CA ASN A 125 18.03 -8.96 2.87
C ASN A 125 17.97 -10.08 1.82
N LYS A 126 18.97 -10.15 0.91
CA LYS A 126 19.02 -11.14 -0.16
C LYS A 126 20.31 -11.98 -0.12
N PRO A 127 20.26 -13.22 0.42
CA PRO A 127 21.41 -14.11 0.40
C PRO A 127 21.64 -14.69 -1.00
N GLU A 128 22.90 -14.99 -1.31
CA GLU A 128 23.30 -15.69 -2.53
C GLU A 128 23.16 -17.21 -2.38
N PRO A 129 22.94 -17.97 -3.47
CA PRO A 129 22.85 -19.43 -3.40
C PRO A 129 24.06 -20.10 -2.74
N ALA A 130 25.26 -19.54 -2.92
CA ALA A 130 26.48 -20.05 -2.29
C ALA A 130 26.53 -19.83 -0.77
N GLU A 131 25.83 -18.81 -0.26
CA GLU A 131 25.72 -18.51 1.17
C GLU A 131 24.70 -19.43 1.82
N VAL A 132 23.57 -19.66 1.15
CA VAL A 132 22.57 -20.66 1.57
C VAL A 132 23.20 -22.04 1.67
N ARG A 133 23.94 -22.49 0.64
CA ARG A 133 24.65 -23.78 0.66
C ARG A 133 25.66 -23.88 1.80
N ARG A 134 26.46 -22.84 2.02
CA ARG A 134 27.45 -22.82 3.11
C ARG A 134 26.79 -22.84 4.48
N CYS A 135 25.70 -22.10 4.67
CA CYS A 135 25.00 -22.04 5.94
C CYS A 135 24.15 -23.31 6.21
N ASN A 136 23.81 -24.07 5.17
CA ASN A 136 23.04 -25.31 5.27
C ASN A 136 23.72 -26.38 6.13
N ALA A 137 25.05 -26.43 6.18
CA ALA A 137 25.79 -27.35 7.06
C ALA A 137 25.44 -27.14 8.55
N PHE A 138 25.27 -25.87 8.97
CA PHE A 138 24.83 -25.55 10.32
C PHE A 138 23.37 -25.94 10.57
N LEU A 139 22.50 -25.78 9.56
CA LEU A 139 21.11 -26.22 9.67
C LEU A 139 21.01 -27.75 9.78
N ALA A 140 21.79 -28.48 8.99
CA ALA A 140 21.87 -29.93 9.06
C ALA A 140 22.39 -30.41 10.43
N HIS A 141 23.42 -29.75 10.97
CA HIS A 141 23.93 -30.03 12.30
C HIS A 141 22.88 -29.73 13.40
N ASP A 142 22.20 -28.60 13.31
CA ASP A 142 21.14 -28.18 14.23
C ASP A 142 19.96 -29.16 14.24
N LEU A 143 19.52 -29.62 13.07
CA LEU A 143 18.48 -30.65 12.93
C LEU A 143 18.93 -32.02 13.45
N ALA A 144 20.22 -32.35 13.32
CA ALA A 144 20.78 -33.60 13.81
C ALA A 144 20.90 -33.63 15.34
N ALA A 145 21.33 -32.51 15.93
CA ALA A 145 21.50 -32.38 17.38
C ALA A 145 20.15 -32.30 18.11
N HIS A 146 19.14 -31.78 17.42
CA HIS A 146 17.83 -31.46 17.98
C HIS A 146 16.73 -31.90 17.01
N PRO A 147 16.40 -33.20 16.97
CA PRO A 147 15.36 -33.71 16.11
C PRO A 147 13.99 -33.11 16.46
N VAL A 148 13.14 -32.95 15.44
CA VAL A 148 11.79 -32.37 15.58
C VAL A 148 10.78 -33.50 15.55
N ASP A 149 10.07 -33.73 16.65
CA ASP A 149 9.09 -34.82 16.80
C ASP A 149 7.66 -34.39 16.39
N GLY A 150 7.55 -33.57 15.33
CA GLY A 150 6.27 -33.04 14.87
C GLY A 150 6.33 -32.37 13.50
N VAL A 151 6.17 -31.04 13.45
CA VAL A 151 5.99 -30.26 12.23
C VAL A 151 7.17 -29.32 11.99
N VAL A 152 7.65 -29.27 10.74
CA VAL A 152 8.60 -28.26 10.27
C VAL A 152 7.88 -27.29 9.34
N ILE A 153 7.79 -26.03 9.74
CA ILE A 153 7.24 -24.93 8.96
C ILE A 153 8.39 -24.18 8.27
N ALA A 154 8.45 -24.28 6.95
CA ALA A 154 9.43 -23.55 6.15
C ALA A 154 8.80 -22.31 5.52
N LEU A 155 9.33 -21.13 5.87
CA LEU A 155 8.80 -19.84 5.41
C LEU A 155 9.42 -19.45 4.07
N GLY A 156 8.79 -19.93 3.00
CA GLY A 156 9.15 -19.65 1.61
C GLY A 156 10.05 -20.70 0.97
N THR A 157 10.25 -20.58 -0.34
CA THR A 157 10.91 -21.60 -1.16
C THR A 157 12.34 -21.90 -0.74
N ILE A 158 13.10 -20.87 -0.33
CA ILE A 158 14.51 -21.05 0.05
C ILE A 158 14.63 -21.79 1.38
N ALA A 159 13.83 -21.43 2.39
CA ALA A 159 13.79 -22.14 3.66
C ALA A 159 13.38 -23.60 3.45
N HIS A 160 12.36 -23.82 2.60
CA HIS A 160 11.88 -25.15 2.26
C HIS A 160 12.97 -26.00 1.60
N GLN A 161 13.65 -25.46 0.59
CA GLN A 161 14.77 -26.13 -0.07
C GLN A 161 15.94 -26.39 0.90
N ALA A 162 16.24 -25.44 1.78
CA ALA A 162 17.30 -25.60 2.78
C ALA A 162 16.98 -26.72 3.78
N VAL A 163 15.73 -26.86 4.22
CA VAL A 163 15.30 -27.97 5.08
C VAL A 163 15.49 -29.31 4.36
N LEU A 164 15.02 -29.42 3.11
CA LEU A 164 15.17 -30.67 2.35
C LEU A 164 16.64 -31.04 2.14
N ASP A 165 17.48 -30.07 1.78
CA ASP A 165 18.93 -30.29 1.63
C ASP A 165 19.56 -30.73 2.94
N ALA A 166 19.21 -30.09 4.05
CA ALA A 166 19.74 -30.38 5.38
C ALA A 166 19.34 -31.79 5.86
N LEU A 167 18.19 -32.28 5.42
CA LEU A 167 17.69 -33.64 5.66
C LEU A 167 18.17 -34.67 4.61
N GLY A 168 18.88 -34.25 3.57
CA GLY A 168 19.32 -35.11 2.48
C GLY A 168 18.18 -35.62 1.58
N LEU A 169 17.06 -34.90 1.53
CA LEU A 169 15.87 -35.26 0.75
C LEU A 169 15.91 -34.70 -0.67
N ARG A 170 15.39 -35.47 -1.62
CA ARG A 170 15.33 -35.04 -3.03
C ARG A 170 14.23 -33.99 -3.20
N ARG A 171 14.60 -32.77 -3.57
CA ARG A 171 13.68 -31.64 -3.81
C ARG A 171 12.53 -31.96 -4.78
N ALA A 172 12.75 -32.80 -5.78
CA ALA A 172 11.72 -33.18 -6.74
C ALA A 172 10.54 -33.97 -6.11
N ALA A 173 10.78 -34.69 -5.00
CA ALA A 173 9.75 -35.44 -4.30
C ALA A 173 8.88 -34.57 -3.38
N PHE A 174 9.31 -33.34 -3.11
CA PHE A 174 8.70 -32.42 -2.17
C PHE A 174 8.66 -31.05 -2.84
N THR A 175 7.67 -30.81 -3.69
CA THR A 175 7.56 -29.55 -4.43
C THR A 175 7.04 -28.44 -3.52
N PHE A 176 7.62 -27.24 -3.66
CA PHE A 176 7.18 -26.09 -2.88
C PHE A 176 5.91 -25.49 -3.48
N ALA A 177 4.88 -25.30 -2.65
CA ALA A 177 3.77 -24.38 -2.89
C ALA A 177 3.33 -23.80 -1.54
N HIS A 178 2.70 -22.62 -1.56
CA HIS A 178 2.16 -22.04 -0.32
C HIS A 178 1.06 -22.94 0.24
N GLY A 179 1.16 -23.30 1.52
CA GLY A 179 0.23 -24.22 2.18
C GLY A 179 0.45 -25.71 1.85
N ALA A 180 1.46 -26.06 1.05
CA ALA A 180 1.78 -27.46 0.77
C ALA A 180 2.20 -28.19 2.06
N GLN A 181 1.67 -29.39 2.24
CA GLN A 181 1.99 -30.26 3.37
C GLN A 181 2.63 -31.55 2.85
N HIS A 182 3.78 -31.90 3.42
CA HIS A 182 4.56 -33.07 3.02
C HIS A 182 4.77 -33.97 4.24
N ARG A 183 4.52 -35.26 4.10
CA ARG A 183 4.89 -36.24 5.11
C ARG A 183 6.36 -36.63 4.90
N LEU A 184 7.22 -36.22 5.82
CA LEU A 184 8.64 -36.57 5.79
C LEU A 184 8.82 -38.04 6.27
N PRO A 185 9.77 -38.79 5.70
CA PRO A 185 10.12 -40.12 6.21
C PRO A 185 10.66 -40.02 7.64
N ASP A 186 10.60 -41.09 8.43
CA ASP A 186 11.10 -41.10 9.81
C ASP A 186 12.60 -40.79 9.84
N VAL A 187 12.93 -39.55 10.21
CA VAL A 187 14.26 -38.95 10.03
C VAL A 187 15.25 -39.40 11.12
N ARG A 188 14.81 -40.22 12.09
CA ARG A 188 15.67 -40.72 13.18
C ARG A 188 16.85 -41.58 12.70
N ARG A 189 16.91 -41.99 11.43
CA ARG A 189 17.95 -42.91 10.89
C ARG A 189 18.75 -42.43 9.67
N SER A 190 18.58 -41.21 9.14
CA SER A 190 19.23 -40.84 7.87
C SER A 190 19.93 -39.48 7.80
N ILE A 191 20.74 -39.12 8.79
CA ILE A 191 21.72 -38.03 8.62
C ILE A 191 23.09 -38.66 8.32
N ARG A 192 23.31 -39.02 7.04
CA ARG A 192 24.61 -39.55 6.58
C ARG A 192 25.48 -38.42 6.01
N ARG A 193 26.66 -38.27 6.66
CA ARG A 193 27.87 -37.49 6.28
C ARG A 193 27.75 -35.97 6.21
N CYS A 194 28.36 -35.33 7.22
CA CYS A 194 28.90 -33.98 7.14
C CYS A 194 30.06 -33.96 6.12
N PRO A 195 30.10 -33.05 5.13
CA PRO A 195 31.25 -32.90 4.22
C PRO A 195 32.50 -32.44 5.01
N ARG A 196 33.68 -32.98 4.66
CA ARG A 196 34.93 -32.72 5.38
C ARG A 196 35.39 -31.27 5.20
N ALA A 197 35.97 -30.69 6.26
CA ALA A 197 36.54 -29.34 6.29
C ALA A 197 37.58 -29.05 5.18
N SER A 198 38.17 -30.09 4.57
CA SER A 198 39.17 -29.98 3.50
C SER A 198 38.62 -29.50 2.16
N GLU A 199 37.31 -29.58 1.90
CA GLU A 199 36.71 -29.12 0.63
C GLU A 199 36.35 -27.62 0.62
N VAL A 200 36.46 -26.93 1.77
CA VAL A 200 36.05 -25.52 1.94
C VAL A 200 37.22 -24.53 1.76
N MET A 201 38.48 -24.99 1.75
CA MET A 201 39.66 -24.11 1.86
C MET A 201 40.55 -23.94 0.60
N SER A 202 40.16 -24.42 -0.59
CA SER A 202 41.01 -24.30 -1.80
C SER A 202 40.57 -23.18 -2.76
N ALA A 203 40.66 -21.93 -2.33
CA ALA A 203 40.75 -20.79 -3.25
C ALA A 203 41.66 -19.71 -2.66
N ARG A 204 42.96 -19.77 -3.01
CA ARG A 204 43.93 -18.74 -2.63
C ARG A 204 43.48 -17.37 -3.20
N PRO A 205 43.48 -16.29 -2.40
CA PRO A 205 43.25 -14.95 -2.93
C PRO A 205 44.46 -14.51 -3.78
N ARG A 206 44.20 -14.05 -5.00
CA ARG A 206 45.19 -13.25 -5.76
C ARG A 206 45.34 -11.88 -5.09
N LYS A 207 46.58 -11.44 -4.89
CA LYS A 207 46.92 -10.10 -4.38
C LYS A 207 46.23 -9.00 -5.22
N PRO A 208 45.67 -7.94 -4.60
CA PRO A 208 45.21 -6.79 -5.35
C PRO A 208 46.42 -6.00 -5.87
N ALA A 209 46.41 -5.71 -7.16
CA ALA A 209 47.29 -4.72 -7.76
C ALA A 209 46.84 -3.32 -7.33
N ASP A 210 47.82 -2.52 -6.97
CA ASP A 210 47.74 -1.09 -6.67
C ASP A 210 47.03 -0.33 -7.80
N SER A 211 45.93 0.35 -7.49
CA SER A 211 45.52 1.51 -8.28
C SER A 211 44.78 2.53 -7.41
N LYS A 212 45.53 3.54 -7.00
CA LYS A 212 45.00 4.81 -6.51
C LYS A 212 44.16 5.44 -7.63
N ARG A 213 42.84 5.52 -7.47
CA ARG A 213 42.02 6.57 -8.10
C ARG A 213 40.91 7.04 -7.16
N SER A 214 40.83 8.35 -7.07
CA SER A 214 40.00 9.21 -6.24
C SER A 214 38.50 8.89 -6.30
N TYR A 215 37.85 8.84 -5.13
CA TYR A 215 36.39 8.86 -5.03
C TYR A 215 35.86 10.26 -5.33
N THR A 216 35.39 10.48 -6.56
CA THR A 216 34.52 11.61 -6.87
C THR A 216 33.09 11.24 -6.48
N ARG A 217 32.52 12.05 -5.58
CA ARG A 217 31.18 11.93 -5.02
C ARG A 217 30.12 11.97 -6.14
N LEU A 218 29.44 10.86 -6.39
CA LEU A 218 28.29 10.79 -7.31
C LEU A 218 27.08 11.52 -6.69
N PRO A 219 26.38 12.39 -7.45
CA PRO A 219 25.16 13.03 -6.99
C PRO A 219 23.98 12.04 -6.94
N ARG A 220 23.12 12.25 -5.93
CA ARG A 220 21.86 11.51 -5.73
C ARG A 220 20.91 11.77 -6.91
N PRO A 221 20.14 10.78 -7.39
CA PRO A 221 19.08 11.03 -8.36
C PRO A 221 17.95 11.80 -7.68
N ASP A 222 17.64 12.99 -8.22
CA ASP A 222 16.43 13.75 -7.93
C ASP A 222 15.20 12.90 -8.31
N GLU A 223 14.41 12.50 -7.32
CA GLU A 223 13.03 12.09 -7.51
C GLU A 223 12.19 13.33 -7.86
N ARG A 224 12.15 13.69 -9.14
CA ARG A 224 11.07 14.52 -9.68
C ARG A 224 9.86 13.62 -9.89
N SER A 225 8.98 13.60 -8.90
CA SER A 225 7.57 13.30 -9.12
C SER A 225 6.95 14.48 -9.88
N ASP A 226 6.69 14.30 -11.17
CA ASP A 226 5.64 15.07 -11.83
C ASP A 226 4.31 14.70 -11.17
N SER A 227 4.02 15.42 -10.11
CA SER A 227 2.68 15.60 -9.57
C SER A 227 1.98 16.57 -10.51
N ALA A 228 1.47 16.04 -11.62
CA ALA A 228 0.26 16.63 -12.19
C ALA A 228 -0.82 16.46 -11.11
N GLU A 229 -1.15 17.57 -10.44
CA GLU A 229 -2.33 17.67 -9.60
C GLU A 229 -3.53 17.13 -10.40
N PRO A 230 -4.36 16.23 -9.84
CA PRO A 230 -5.68 16.04 -10.38
C PRO A 230 -6.38 17.37 -10.21
N GLY A 231 -6.52 18.10 -11.31
CA GLY A 231 -7.33 19.30 -11.35
C GLY A 231 -8.71 18.98 -10.79
N ASP A 232 -9.19 19.91 -9.98
CA ASP A 232 -10.49 20.00 -9.30
C ASP A 232 -11.72 20.01 -10.25
N ALA A 233 -11.57 19.41 -11.43
CA ALA A 233 -12.52 19.43 -12.53
C ALA A 233 -13.77 18.55 -12.33
N PRO A 234 -13.73 17.38 -11.64
CA PRO A 234 -14.96 16.62 -11.39
C PRO A 234 -15.83 17.30 -10.33
N ALA A 235 -15.22 18.03 -9.37
CA ALA A 235 -15.94 18.70 -8.29
C ALA A 235 -16.63 20.00 -8.74
N ARG A 236 -16.14 20.65 -9.81
CA ARG A 236 -16.82 21.81 -10.42
C ARG A 236 -17.98 21.37 -11.32
N LEU A 237 -17.81 20.31 -12.11
CA LEU A 237 -18.91 19.77 -12.92
C LEU A 237 -20.03 19.14 -12.08
N ALA A 238 -19.72 18.59 -10.90
CA ALA A 238 -20.74 18.08 -9.96
C ALA A 238 -21.50 19.19 -9.21
N ARG A 239 -20.92 20.41 -9.11
CA ARG A 239 -21.60 21.57 -8.52
C ARG A 239 -22.48 22.30 -9.53
N ASP A 240 -22.06 22.32 -10.80
CA ASP A 240 -22.83 22.96 -11.87
C ASP A 240 -23.94 22.04 -12.42
N SER A 241 -23.82 20.70 -12.34
CA SER A 241 -24.89 19.77 -12.72
C SER A 241 -25.96 19.56 -11.64
N ALA A 242 -25.73 20.02 -10.41
CA ALA A 242 -26.73 20.01 -9.34
C ALA A 242 -27.75 21.15 -9.49
N ALA A 243 -27.52 22.12 -10.37
CA ALA A 243 -28.30 23.35 -10.46
C ALA A 243 -29.46 23.33 -11.48
N GLU A 244 -29.64 22.27 -12.27
CA GLU A 244 -30.66 22.26 -13.36
C GLU A 244 -31.55 21.01 -13.43
N PHE A 245 -31.75 20.27 -12.32
CA PHE A 245 -32.83 19.28 -12.24
C PHE A 245 -33.84 19.67 -11.16
N GLN A 246 -35.08 19.94 -11.58
CA GLN A 246 -36.18 20.36 -10.72
C GLN A 246 -36.39 19.38 -9.56
N ALA A 247 -36.01 19.78 -8.34
CA ALA A 247 -36.43 19.10 -7.12
C ALA A 247 -37.95 19.24 -6.99
N GLN A 248 -38.70 18.17 -7.23
CA GLN A 248 -40.14 18.10 -6.99
C GLN A 248 -40.46 17.30 -5.72
N ALA A 249 -41.38 17.87 -4.93
CA ALA A 249 -42.09 17.35 -3.76
C ALA A 249 -41.24 16.65 -2.67
N ARG A 250 -41.06 17.35 -1.55
CA ARG A 250 -40.72 16.72 -0.26
C ARG A 250 -42.02 16.14 0.30
N ILE A 251 -42.12 14.82 0.33
CA ILE A 251 -43.31 14.07 0.73
C ILE A 251 -43.15 13.69 2.19
N ASP A 252 -44.18 13.95 3.01
CA ASP A 252 -44.24 13.44 4.37
C ASP A 252 -44.64 11.94 4.31
N PRO A 253 -43.76 11.02 4.73
CA PRO A 253 -44.06 9.58 4.69
C PRO A 253 -45.24 9.18 5.57
N ALA A 254 -45.67 10.01 6.53
CA ALA A 254 -46.81 9.72 7.40
C ALA A 254 -48.17 10.00 6.76
N THR A 255 -48.26 10.88 5.75
CA THR A 255 -49.54 11.37 5.20
C THR A 255 -49.69 11.21 3.68
N ASP A 256 -48.60 11.23 2.90
CA ASP A 256 -48.69 11.57 1.47
C ASP A 256 -48.14 10.49 0.50
N LEU A 257 -48.03 9.23 0.95
CA LEU A 257 -47.52 8.12 0.11
C LEU A 257 -48.38 7.83 -1.15
N GLY A 258 -49.63 8.29 -1.17
CA GLY A 258 -50.57 8.11 -2.29
C GLY A 258 -50.19 8.87 -3.56
N ASP A 259 -49.48 10.00 -3.43
CA ASP A 259 -49.21 10.95 -4.50
C ASP A 259 -47.92 10.66 -5.28
N LEU A 260 -47.24 9.58 -4.93
CA LEU A 260 -46.03 9.15 -5.64
C LEU A 260 -46.34 8.71 -7.08
N PRO A 261 -45.53 9.12 -8.07
CA PRO A 261 -45.70 8.70 -9.45
C PRO A 261 -45.36 7.21 -9.63
N SER A 262 -46.14 6.50 -10.45
CA SER A 262 -45.79 5.15 -10.94
C SER A 262 -44.88 5.28 -12.17
N ALA A 263 -43.65 5.69 -11.92
CA ALA A 263 -42.62 5.93 -12.93
C ALA A 263 -41.24 5.50 -12.39
N PRO A 264 -40.26 5.20 -13.27
CA PRO A 264 -38.90 4.94 -12.83
C PRO A 264 -38.26 6.22 -12.29
N GLY A 265 -37.37 6.07 -11.31
CA GLY A 265 -36.67 7.21 -10.74
C GLY A 265 -35.86 6.87 -9.50
N VAL A 266 -35.36 7.92 -8.85
CA VAL A 266 -34.56 7.84 -7.63
C VAL A 266 -35.30 8.51 -6.48
N TYR A 267 -35.25 7.93 -5.30
CA TYR A 267 -35.79 8.49 -4.07
C TYR A 267 -34.66 8.71 -3.04
N ARG A 268 -34.81 9.74 -2.22
CA ARG A 268 -33.89 10.12 -1.14
C ARG A 268 -34.65 10.20 0.18
N MET A 269 -34.16 9.50 1.18
CA MET A 269 -34.72 9.53 2.54
C MET A 269 -33.98 10.58 3.36
N ILE A 270 -34.71 11.55 3.91
CA ILE A 270 -34.16 12.73 4.59
C ILE A 270 -34.36 12.62 6.10
N GLY A 271 -33.31 12.91 6.87
CA GLY A 271 -33.30 12.94 8.33
C GLY A 271 -33.73 14.29 8.92
N ALA A 272 -33.95 14.32 10.23
CA ALA A 272 -34.38 15.52 10.98
C ALA A 272 -33.42 16.71 10.85
N ASP A 273 -32.12 16.43 10.71
CA ASP A 273 -31.05 17.41 10.49
C ASP A 273 -30.93 17.86 9.02
N GLY A 274 -31.81 17.37 8.14
CA GLY A 274 -31.75 17.62 6.69
C GLY A 274 -30.72 16.75 5.96
N ALA A 275 -30.03 15.83 6.64
CA ALA A 275 -29.07 14.94 6.01
C ALA A 275 -29.78 13.85 5.18
N VAL A 276 -29.18 13.48 4.04
CA VAL A 276 -29.66 12.34 3.24
C VAL A 276 -29.20 11.05 3.91
N LEU A 277 -30.15 10.29 4.44
CA LEU A 277 -29.91 9.04 5.15
C LEU A 277 -29.71 7.87 4.18
N TYR A 278 -30.48 7.86 3.08
CA TYR A 278 -30.47 6.80 2.08
C TYR A 278 -30.89 7.30 0.71
N VAL A 279 -30.31 6.73 -0.34
CA VAL A 279 -30.68 6.94 -1.74
C VAL A 279 -30.98 5.58 -2.35
N GLY A 280 -32.09 5.47 -3.09
CA GLY A 280 -32.45 4.24 -3.79
C GLY A 280 -33.10 4.49 -5.15
N LYS A 281 -32.92 3.58 -6.10
CA LYS A 281 -33.65 3.55 -7.38
C LYS A 281 -34.91 2.70 -7.32
N ALA A 282 -35.86 2.99 -8.21
CA ALA A 282 -37.05 2.18 -8.42
C ALA A 282 -37.45 2.14 -9.90
N ARG A 283 -37.95 0.98 -10.37
CA ARG A 283 -38.73 0.88 -11.62
C ARG A 283 -40.08 1.57 -11.51
N ASP A 284 -40.66 1.55 -10.31
CA ASP A 284 -41.93 2.17 -9.94
C ASP A 284 -41.77 2.79 -8.55
N LEU A 285 -41.62 4.12 -8.50
CA LEU A 285 -41.40 4.88 -7.26
C LEU A 285 -42.52 4.66 -6.25
N LYS A 286 -43.78 4.71 -6.69
CA LYS A 286 -44.95 4.51 -5.81
C LYS A 286 -44.90 3.16 -5.12
N LYS A 287 -44.70 2.07 -5.87
CA LYS A 287 -44.65 0.71 -5.29
C LYS A 287 -43.47 0.56 -4.34
N ARG A 288 -42.27 0.99 -4.76
CA ARG A 288 -41.03 0.77 -4.01
C ARG A 288 -40.98 1.56 -2.70
N VAL A 289 -41.32 2.85 -2.73
CA VAL A 289 -41.26 3.71 -1.54
C VAL A 289 -42.33 3.28 -0.53
N SER A 290 -43.54 2.93 -1.00
CA SER A 290 -44.62 2.45 -0.13
C SER A 290 -44.23 1.19 0.66
N THR A 291 -43.35 0.32 0.13
CA THR A 291 -42.91 -0.90 0.82
C THR A 291 -42.19 -0.63 2.14
N TYR A 292 -41.46 0.49 2.28
CA TYR A 292 -40.75 0.82 3.51
C TYR A 292 -41.66 1.19 4.68
N PHE A 293 -42.89 1.63 4.39
CA PHE A 293 -43.83 2.12 5.40
C PHE A 293 -44.98 1.14 5.66
N GLN A 294 -44.92 -0.06 5.08
CA GLN A 294 -45.84 -1.15 5.38
C GLN A 294 -45.42 -1.88 6.67
N LYS A 295 -46.40 -2.32 7.46
CA LYS A 295 -46.12 -3.05 8.71
C LYS A 295 -45.60 -4.45 8.40
N SER A 296 -44.31 -4.67 8.70
CA SER A 296 -43.58 -5.95 8.95
C SER A 296 -42.54 -6.38 7.90
N GLY A 297 -41.43 -6.94 8.41
CA GLY A 297 -40.42 -7.67 7.62
C GLY A 297 -39.05 -7.00 7.41
N HIS A 298 -38.83 -5.77 7.89
CA HIS A 298 -37.55 -5.08 7.69
C HIS A 298 -36.46 -5.56 8.65
N GLY A 299 -35.23 -5.72 8.14
CA GLY A 299 -34.04 -5.94 8.97
C GLY A 299 -33.73 -4.74 9.89
N PRO A 300 -32.96 -4.93 10.97
CA PRO A 300 -32.73 -3.91 12.00
C PRO A 300 -32.16 -2.59 11.46
N ARG A 301 -31.23 -2.66 10.48
CA ARG A 301 -30.72 -1.48 9.76
C ARG A 301 -31.82 -0.62 9.12
N ILE A 302 -32.75 -1.25 8.40
CA ILE A 302 -33.81 -0.56 7.66
C ILE A 302 -34.85 0.00 8.64
N ALA A 303 -35.23 -0.76 9.67
CA ALA A 303 -36.14 -0.28 10.71
C ALA A 303 -35.60 0.98 11.39
N ARG A 304 -34.32 0.98 11.80
CA ARG A 304 -33.67 2.13 12.43
C ARG A 304 -33.49 3.33 11.48
N MET A 305 -33.37 3.08 10.18
CA MET A 305 -33.37 4.14 9.18
C MET A 305 -34.73 4.80 9.13
N ILE A 306 -35.81 4.01 9.01
CA ILE A 306 -37.20 4.48 8.89
C ILE A 306 -37.57 5.37 10.08
N GLU A 307 -37.17 5.01 11.30
CA GLU A 307 -37.39 5.81 12.52
C GLU A 307 -36.79 7.23 12.47
N GLN A 308 -35.77 7.46 11.63
CA GLN A 308 -35.09 8.74 11.50
C GLN A 308 -35.60 9.58 10.32
N ILE A 309 -36.45 9.01 9.45
CA ILE A 309 -36.93 9.68 8.24
C ILE A 309 -37.98 10.72 8.62
N VAL A 310 -37.78 11.95 8.17
CA VAL A 310 -38.75 13.06 8.29
C VAL A 310 -39.27 13.53 6.93
N GLY A 311 -38.77 12.98 5.83
CA GLY A 311 -39.23 13.31 4.50
C GLY A 311 -38.60 12.45 3.41
N VAL A 312 -39.30 12.34 2.28
CA VAL A 312 -38.82 11.64 1.09
C VAL A 312 -38.81 12.61 -0.09
N GLU A 313 -37.70 12.68 -0.81
CA GLU A 313 -37.59 13.45 -2.05
C GLU A 313 -37.43 12.50 -3.24
N ILE A 314 -38.04 12.84 -4.38
CA ILE A 314 -38.04 11.98 -5.57
C ILE A 314 -37.50 12.71 -6.80
N SER A 315 -36.93 11.94 -7.72
CA SER A 315 -36.48 12.41 -9.03
C SER A 315 -36.89 11.38 -10.08
N VAL A 316 -37.89 11.71 -10.88
CA VAL A 316 -38.40 10.84 -11.96
C VAL A 316 -37.40 10.85 -13.11
N THR A 317 -37.11 9.67 -13.65
CA THR A 317 -36.24 9.50 -14.82
C THR A 317 -37.03 8.91 -15.99
N ARG A 318 -36.46 8.92 -17.20
CA ARG A 318 -37.11 8.37 -18.40
C ARG A 318 -36.96 6.85 -18.47
N SER A 319 -35.97 6.30 -17.77
CA SER A 319 -35.66 4.86 -17.77
C SER A 319 -35.03 4.41 -16.46
N GLU A 320 -35.04 3.09 -16.23
CA GLU A 320 -34.36 2.45 -15.10
C GLU A 320 -32.83 2.66 -15.15
N ASN A 321 -32.21 2.65 -16.34
CA ASN A 321 -30.78 2.90 -16.49
C ASN A 321 -30.39 4.32 -16.09
N GLU A 322 -31.22 5.30 -16.46
CA GLU A 322 -31.02 6.69 -16.04
C GLU A 322 -31.21 6.84 -14.51
N ALA A 323 -32.16 6.11 -13.92
CA ALA A 323 -32.31 6.05 -12.46
C ALA A 323 -31.07 5.44 -11.78
N LEU A 324 -30.51 4.35 -12.32
CA LEU A 324 -29.29 3.72 -11.81
C LEU A 324 -28.08 4.68 -11.86
N LEU A 325 -27.90 5.38 -12.98
CA LEU A 325 -26.82 6.37 -13.12
C LEU A 325 -26.99 7.53 -12.13
N LEU A 326 -28.21 8.06 -12.00
CA LEU A 326 -28.51 9.16 -11.08
C LEU A 326 -28.31 8.74 -9.61
N GLU A 327 -28.82 7.55 -9.23
CA GLU A 327 -28.62 6.97 -7.90
C GLU A 327 -27.13 6.84 -7.59
N ASN A 328 -26.35 6.28 -8.51
CA ASN A 328 -24.91 6.11 -8.33
C ASN A 328 -24.20 7.46 -8.08
N ASN A 329 -24.52 8.47 -8.87
CA ASN A 329 -23.97 9.82 -8.72
C ASN A 329 -24.38 10.46 -7.38
N LEU A 330 -25.62 10.27 -6.94
CA LEU A 330 -26.11 10.78 -5.66
C LEU A 330 -25.46 10.06 -4.47
N ILE A 331 -25.27 8.73 -4.53
CA ILE A 331 -24.54 7.99 -3.50
C ILE A 331 -23.09 8.47 -3.39
N LYS A 332 -22.39 8.62 -4.53
CA LYS A 332 -21.02 9.16 -4.57
C LYS A 332 -20.95 10.59 -4.01
N GLY A 333 -21.89 11.46 -4.37
CA GLY A 333 -21.90 12.87 -3.97
C GLY A 333 -22.32 13.12 -2.52
N LEU A 334 -23.26 12.32 -2.00
CA LEU A 334 -23.88 12.54 -0.69
C LEU A 334 -23.35 11.59 0.40
N SER A 335 -22.76 10.45 0.02
CA SER A 335 -22.30 9.39 0.93
C SER A 335 -23.30 9.05 2.05
N PRO A 336 -24.54 8.67 1.73
CA PRO A 336 -25.60 8.48 2.72
C PRO A 336 -25.26 7.37 3.71
N LYS A 337 -25.59 7.58 4.99
CA LYS A 337 -25.23 6.70 6.11
C LYS A 337 -25.68 5.24 5.96
N TYR A 338 -26.87 5.02 5.39
CA TYR A 338 -27.49 3.70 5.31
C TYR A 338 -27.25 2.97 3.97
N ASN A 339 -26.63 3.63 2.99
CA ASN A 339 -26.21 2.97 1.75
C ASN A 339 -24.93 2.14 1.97
N ILE A 340 -24.76 1.10 1.14
CA ILE A 340 -23.49 0.36 1.08
C ILE A 340 -22.51 1.20 0.28
N LEU A 341 -21.48 1.71 0.93
CA LEU A 341 -20.52 2.62 0.31
C LEU A 341 -19.22 1.89 -0.01
N PHE A 342 -18.85 1.86 -1.28
CA PHE A 342 -17.51 1.48 -1.70
C PHE A 342 -16.65 2.74 -1.78
N ARG A 343 -15.47 2.73 -1.14
CA ARG A 343 -14.55 3.86 -1.24
C ARG A 343 -14.13 4.04 -2.70
N ASP A 344 -14.20 5.28 -3.17
CA ASP A 344 -13.94 5.61 -4.56
C ASP A 344 -12.49 5.30 -4.91
N ASP A 345 -12.33 4.20 -5.64
CA ASP A 345 -11.07 3.53 -5.78
C ASP A 345 -10.52 3.85 -7.16
N LYS A 346 -9.34 4.47 -7.21
CA LYS A 346 -8.63 4.96 -8.42
C LYS A 346 -8.99 4.16 -9.68
N SER A 347 -9.33 4.88 -10.76
CA SER A 347 -9.57 4.33 -12.10
C SER A 347 -8.53 3.26 -12.46
N TYR A 348 -8.98 2.16 -13.05
CA TYR A 348 -8.09 1.04 -13.37
C TYR A 348 -6.93 1.48 -14.27
N PRO A 349 -5.71 1.05 -13.97
CA PRO A 349 -4.58 1.33 -14.81
C PRO A 349 -4.61 0.44 -16.07
N TYR A 350 -4.25 1.03 -17.20
CA TYR A 350 -4.06 0.38 -18.49
C TYR A 350 -2.60 0.50 -18.92
N ILE A 351 -2.19 -0.40 -19.79
CA ILE A 351 -1.02 -0.18 -20.65
C ILE A 351 -1.52 0.52 -21.90
N VAL A 352 -0.86 1.61 -22.29
CA VAL A 352 -1.17 2.33 -23.52
C VAL A 352 -0.02 2.20 -24.51
N MET A 353 -0.36 1.99 -25.77
CA MET A 353 0.53 2.20 -26.92
C MET A 353 0.09 3.47 -27.64
N SER A 354 0.99 4.45 -27.70
CA SER A 354 0.73 5.73 -28.36
C SER A 354 0.69 5.58 -29.88
N GLN A 355 -0.06 6.45 -30.56
CA GLN A 355 0.09 6.64 -32.00
C GLN A 355 1.33 7.49 -32.30
N HIS A 356 2.34 6.88 -32.89
CA HIS A 356 3.57 7.51 -33.37
C HIS A 356 4.24 6.55 -34.37
N ALA A 357 5.15 7.02 -35.24
CA ALA A 357 5.94 6.13 -36.11
C ALA A 357 6.79 5.12 -35.30
N TYR A 358 7.19 5.56 -34.11
CA TYR A 358 7.79 4.73 -33.06
C TYR A 358 6.88 4.75 -31.81
N PRO A 359 5.83 3.92 -31.73
CA PRO A 359 4.91 3.86 -30.59
C PRO A 359 5.64 3.67 -29.26
N ARG A 360 5.23 4.40 -28.21
CA ARG A 360 5.75 4.19 -26.85
C ARG A 360 4.79 3.34 -26.04
N LEU A 361 5.35 2.55 -25.12
CA LEU A 361 4.58 1.94 -24.03
C LEU A 361 4.46 2.91 -22.85
N GLY A 362 3.27 3.00 -22.30
CA GLY A 362 2.99 3.84 -21.14
C GLY A 362 2.01 3.19 -20.16
N ARG A 363 1.94 3.78 -18.97
CA ARG A 363 0.82 3.57 -18.06
C ARG A 363 -0.22 4.64 -18.34
N PHE A 364 -1.49 4.26 -18.33
CA PHE A 364 -2.62 5.18 -18.43
C PHE A 364 -3.62 4.91 -17.31
N ARG A 365 -4.28 5.97 -16.84
CA ARG A 365 -5.37 5.91 -15.87
C ARG A 365 -6.40 6.95 -16.30
N GLY A 366 -7.65 6.54 -16.37
CA GLY A 366 -8.76 7.34 -16.86
C GLY A 366 -9.56 6.57 -17.91
N THR A 367 -10.47 7.27 -18.58
CA THR A 367 -11.29 6.71 -19.66
C THR A 367 -10.41 6.53 -20.91
N PRO A 368 -10.27 5.30 -21.43
CA PRO A 368 -9.53 5.06 -22.66
C PRO A 368 -10.10 5.88 -23.82
N ASP A 369 -9.24 6.58 -24.57
CA ASP A 369 -9.65 7.24 -25.80
C ASP A 369 -9.67 6.23 -26.97
N LYS A 370 -10.35 6.56 -28.07
CA LYS A 370 -10.34 5.70 -29.29
C LYS A 370 -9.12 5.92 -30.17
N ARG A 371 -8.26 6.90 -29.85
CA ARG A 371 -7.11 7.27 -30.66
C ARG A 371 -5.89 6.45 -30.30
N GLN A 372 -5.82 5.83 -29.14
CA GLN A 372 -4.66 5.01 -28.74
C GLN A 372 -5.09 3.57 -28.50
N ARG A 373 -4.12 2.66 -28.48
CA ARG A 373 -4.39 1.26 -28.14
C ARG A 373 -4.19 1.09 -26.64
N PHE A 374 -5.24 0.65 -25.96
CA PHE A 374 -5.23 0.39 -24.52
C PHE A 374 -5.36 -1.10 -24.27
N PHE A 375 -4.57 -1.60 -23.33
CA PHE A 375 -4.56 -2.99 -22.89
C PHE A 375 -4.79 -3.03 -21.39
N GLY A 376 -5.69 -3.89 -20.94
CA GLY A 376 -6.20 -3.95 -19.57
C GLY A 376 -7.73 -4.02 -19.55
N PRO A 377 -8.39 -3.66 -18.44
CA PRO A 377 -7.84 -3.08 -17.21
C PRO A 377 -6.95 -4.06 -16.41
N PHE A 378 -5.95 -3.53 -15.70
CA PHE A 378 -5.12 -4.31 -14.76
C PHE A 378 -5.56 -4.09 -13.32
N ALA A 379 -5.48 -5.12 -12.48
CA ALA A 379 -5.94 -5.03 -11.09
C ALA A 379 -5.20 -4.00 -10.23
N SER A 380 -3.93 -3.71 -10.53
CA SER A 380 -3.15 -2.72 -9.79
C SER A 380 -2.08 -2.05 -10.64
N ALA A 381 -1.59 -0.89 -10.17
CA ALA A 381 -0.41 -0.26 -10.79
C ALA A 381 0.88 -1.06 -10.57
N GLY A 382 0.89 -2.00 -9.61
CA GLY A 382 1.96 -2.99 -9.48
C GLY A 382 1.99 -3.93 -10.68
N ALA A 383 0.83 -4.50 -11.02
CA ALA A 383 0.67 -5.39 -12.17
C ALA A 383 1.08 -4.70 -13.49
N VAL A 384 0.60 -3.47 -13.74
CA VAL A 384 1.02 -2.70 -14.93
C VAL A 384 2.53 -2.49 -14.98
N ARG A 385 3.17 -2.18 -13.85
CA ARG A 385 4.64 -2.00 -13.80
C ARG A 385 5.38 -3.30 -14.12
N GLN A 386 4.93 -4.43 -13.59
CA GLN A 386 5.54 -5.73 -13.88
C GLN A 386 5.40 -6.09 -15.37
N SER A 387 4.20 -5.92 -15.94
CA SER A 387 3.94 -6.16 -17.36
C SER A 387 4.77 -5.23 -18.25
N LEU A 388 4.85 -3.93 -17.93
CA LEU A 388 5.72 -3.00 -18.67
C LEU A 388 7.20 -3.40 -18.61
N GLN A 389 7.69 -3.83 -17.46
CA GLN A 389 9.09 -4.28 -17.32
C GLN A 389 9.38 -5.54 -18.15
N LEU A 390 8.40 -6.45 -18.24
CA LEU A 390 8.49 -7.61 -19.10
C LEU A 390 8.51 -7.20 -20.58
N LEU A 391 7.54 -6.40 -21.02
CA LEU A 391 7.46 -5.93 -22.41
C LEU A 391 8.73 -5.20 -22.84
N GLN A 392 9.30 -4.37 -21.97
CA GLN A 392 10.59 -3.71 -22.22
C GLN A 392 11.75 -4.68 -22.39
N ARG A 393 11.75 -5.81 -21.66
CA ARG A 393 12.81 -6.81 -21.76
C ARG A 393 12.68 -7.64 -23.04
N VAL A 394 11.45 -7.97 -23.42
CA VAL A 394 11.16 -8.80 -24.60
C VAL A 394 11.21 -7.94 -25.86
N PHE A 395 10.32 -6.97 -26.01
CA PHE A 395 10.11 -6.22 -27.27
C PHE A 395 10.94 -4.93 -27.37
N ARG A 396 11.63 -4.53 -26.29
CA ARG A 396 12.55 -3.35 -26.27
C ARG A 396 11.90 -2.07 -26.81
N LEU A 397 10.62 -1.88 -26.54
CA LEU A 397 9.88 -0.68 -26.92
C LEU A 397 10.23 0.50 -26.00
N ARG A 398 10.10 1.71 -26.53
CA ARG A 398 10.45 2.92 -25.80
C ARG A 398 9.36 3.27 -24.80
N THR A 399 9.74 3.97 -23.74
CA THR A 399 8.80 4.55 -22.76
C THR A 399 9.01 6.05 -22.55
N CYS A 400 10.00 6.64 -23.23
CA CYS A 400 10.19 8.09 -23.21
C CYS A 400 9.08 8.82 -23.96
N THR A 401 8.75 10.03 -23.52
CA THR A 401 7.82 10.92 -24.21
C THR A 401 8.36 11.38 -25.56
N ASP A 402 7.49 11.88 -26.43
CA ASP A 402 7.86 12.28 -27.79
C ASP A 402 8.82 13.46 -27.79
N ASN A 403 8.60 14.44 -26.91
CA ASN A 403 9.53 15.54 -26.69
C ASN A 403 10.93 15.03 -26.28
N VAL A 404 11.00 14.11 -25.31
CA VAL A 404 12.28 13.53 -24.89
C VAL A 404 12.93 12.74 -26.02
N MET A 405 12.18 12.07 -26.89
CA MET A 405 12.74 11.38 -28.06
C MET A 405 13.31 12.35 -29.09
N ALA A 406 12.58 13.42 -29.42
CA ALA A 406 12.95 14.38 -30.46
C ALA A 406 14.26 15.14 -30.14
N HIS A 407 14.54 15.39 -28.86
CA HIS A 407 15.72 16.15 -28.43
C HIS A 407 16.91 15.29 -27.99
N ARG A 408 16.96 14.01 -28.38
CA ARG A 408 18.07 13.10 -27.99
C ARG A 408 19.11 12.99 -29.08
N SER A 409 20.33 13.40 -28.76
CA SER A 409 21.52 13.20 -29.59
C SER A 409 22.30 11.92 -29.28
N ARG A 410 22.02 11.25 -28.15
CA ARG A 410 22.70 10.01 -27.74
C ARG A 410 21.75 8.98 -27.12
N PRO A 411 22.04 7.67 -27.26
CA PRO A 411 21.24 6.63 -26.64
C PRO A 411 21.12 6.81 -25.12
N CYS A 412 19.95 6.50 -24.58
CA CYS A 412 19.70 6.57 -23.14
C CYS A 412 20.13 5.27 -22.43
N LEU A 413 20.08 5.31 -21.10
CA LEU A 413 20.37 4.15 -20.26
C LEU A 413 19.53 2.92 -20.64
N LEU A 414 18.24 3.11 -20.97
CA LEU A 414 17.35 2.00 -21.35
C LEU A 414 17.85 1.24 -22.59
N TYR A 415 18.45 1.94 -23.56
CA TYR A 415 19.11 1.27 -24.69
C TYR A 415 20.34 0.48 -24.24
N GLN A 416 21.19 1.09 -23.41
CA GLN A 416 22.43 0.46 -22.92
C GLN A 416 22.15 -0.83 -22.12
N ILE A 417 21.07 -0.84 -21.33
CA ILE A 417 20.63 -2.03 -20.58
C ILE A 417 19.68 -2.93 -21.38
N LYS A 418 19.61 -2.76 -22.71
CA LYS A 418 18.83 -3.58 -23.67
C LYS A 418 17.32 -3.67 -23.36
N ARG A 419 16.74 -2.55 -22.93
CA ARG A 419 15.29 -2.35 -22.70
C ARG A 419 14.62 -1.41 -23.72
N CYS A 420 15.40 -0.82 -24.61
CA CYS A 420 14.95 0.01 -25.72
C CYS A 420 15.83 -0.31 -26.93
N SER A 421 15.27 -0.36 -28.13
CA SER A 421 16.02 -0.54 -29.39
C SER A 421 16.67 0.76 -29.90
N GLY A 422 16.40 1.90 -29.26
CA GLY A 422 17.08 3.17 -29.54
C GLY A 422 16.60 3.92 -30.80
N PRO A 423 15.27 4.02 -31.06
CA PRO A 423 14.78 4.72 -32.26
C PRO A 423 15.08 6.22 -32.26
N CYS A 424 15.32 6.83 -31.09
CA CYS A 424 15.61 8.26 -30.96
C CYS A 424 16.92 8.69 -31.64
N VAL A 425 17.81 7.75 -31.97
CA VAL A 425 19.08 8.01 -32.66
C VAL A 425 19.27 7.09 -33.88
N GLY A 426 18.18 6.51 -34.40
CA GLY A 426 18.22 5.69 -35.62
C GLY A 426 18.93 4.34 -35.49
N LEU A 427 19.08 3.78 -34.29
CA LEU A 427 19.74 2.48 -34.07
C LEU A 427 18.85 1.26 -34.39
N VAL A 428 17.61 1.50 -34.82
CA VAL A 428 16.64 0.49 -35.27
C VAL A 428 15.85 1.07 -36.43
N SER A 429 15.55 0.25 -37.43
CA SER A 429 14.71 0.66 -38.57
C SER A 429 13.27 0.92 -38.12
N SER A 430 12.50 1.67 -38.91
CA SER A 430 11.06 1.85 -38.66
C SER A 430 10.32 0.51 -38.70
N ASP A 431 10.71 -0.37 -39.62
CA ASP A 431 9.99 -1.59 -39.95
C ASP A 431 10.24 -2.67 -38.89
N ASP A 432 11.48 -2.81 -38.43
CA ASP A 432 11.82 -3.72 -37.32
C ASP A 432 11.13 -3.26 -36.03
N TYR A 433 11.09 -1.95 -35.79
CA TYR A 433 10.40 -1.41 -34.63
C TYR A 433 8.89 -1.66 -34.71
N ALA A 434 8.28 -1.48 -35.88
CA ALA A 434 6.86 -1.75 -36.10
C ALA A 434 6.54 -3.25 -35.88
N ALA A 435 7.41 -4.15 -36.33
CA ALA A 435 7.27 -5.59 -36.06
C ALA A 435 7.32 -5.91 -34.57
N ASP A 436 8.25 -5.31 -33.81
CA ASP A 436 8.34 -5.48 -32.35
C ASP A 436 7.11 -4.89 -31.63
N VAL A 437 6.55 -3.78 -32.12
CA VAL A 437 5.28 -3.20 -31.62
C VAL A 437 4.10 -4.15 -31.87
N GLN A 438 4.01 -4.71 -33.07
CA GLN A 438 2.95 -5.65 -33.42
C GLN A 438 3.04 -6.91 -32.55
N ALA A 439 4.24 -7.45 -32.36
CA ALA A 439 4.47 -8.61 -31.49
C ALA A 439 4.10 -8.31 -30.03
N ALA A 440 4.43 -7.11 -29.51
CA ALA A 440 4.02 -6.69 -28.17
C ALA A 440 2.51 -6.58 -28.03
N ALA A 441 1.82 -6.12 -29.09
CA ALA A 441 0.38 -6.00 -29.09
C ALA A 441 -0.33 -7.36 -29.14
N LEU A 442 0.12 -8.27 -30.01
CA LEU A 442 -0.38 -9.65 -30.07
C LEU A 442 -0.18 -10.35 -28.73
N PHE A 443 0.97 -10.14 -28.07
CA PHE A 443 1.22 -10.70 -26.74
C PHE A 443 0.22 -10.19 -25.70
N LEU A 444 -0.08 -8.89 -25.68
CA LEU A 444 -1.07 -8.29 -24.78
C LEU A 444 -2.52 -8.67 -25.12
N GLU A 445 -2.79 -9.06 -26.36
CA GLU A 445 -4.06 -9.63 -26.81
C GLU A 445 -4.18 -11.14 -26.50
N GLY A 446 -3.19 -11.72 -25.81
CA GLY A 446 -3.21 -13.13 -25.39
C GLY A 446 -2.73 -14.13 -26.46
N LYS A 447 -2.30 -13.64 -27.63
CA LYS A 447 -1.75 -14.44 -28.76
C LYS A 447 -0.26 -14.75 -28.57
N ALA A 448 0.11 -15.16 -27.36
CA ALA A 448 1.51 -15.42 -27.00
C ALA A 448 2.14 -16.56 -27.81
N ASP A 449 1.34 -17.54 -28.26
CA ASP A 449 1.80 -18.66 -29.07
C ASP A 449 2.27 -18.20 -30.46
N GLU A 450 1.50 -17.34 -31.12
CA GLU A 450 1.88 -16.72 -32.41
C GLU A 450 3.17 -15.91 -32.29
N VAL A 451 3.30 -15.13 -31.21
CA VAL A 451 4.51 -14.33 -30.95
C VAL A 451 5.73 -15.22 -30.68
N THR A 452 5.55 -16.32 -29.95
CA THR A 452 6.64 -17.27 -29.65
C THR A 452 7.14 -17.93 -30.93
N ALA A 453 6.21 -18.44 -31.77
CA ALA A 453 6.55 -19.06 -33.05
C ALA A 453 7.27 -18.06 -33.99
N SER A 454 6.83 -16.80 -34.02
CA SER A 454 7.49 -15.75 -34.79
C SER A 454 8.93 -15.48 -34.33
N ILE A 455 9.17 -15.37 -33.02
CA ILE A 455 10.51 -15.13 -32.47
C ILE A 455 11.41 -16.34 -32.70
N GLU A 456 10.88 -17.56 -32.60
CA GLU A 456 11.61 -18.80 -32.88
C GLU A 456 12.03 -18.90 -34.34
N ALA A 457 11.13 -18.58 -35.29
CA ALA A 457 11.47 -18.51 -36.71
C ALA A 457 12.58 -17.48 -37.00
N ARG A 458 12.51 -16.29 -36.39
CA ARG A 458 13.55 -15.25 -36.50
C ARG A 458 14.88 -15.71 -35.91
N MET A 459 14.85 -16.42 -34.77
CA MET A 459 16.04 -16.99 -34.15
C MET A 459 16.73 -18.02 -35.07
N SER A 460 15.94 -18.94 -35.64
CA SER A 460 16.46 -19.97 -36.56
C SER A 460 17.04 -19.36 -37.81
N SER A 461 16.35 -18.40 -38.44
CA SER A 461 16.85 -17.70 -39.62
C SER A 461 18.15 -16.93 -39.35
N ALA A 462 18.26 -16.25 -38.20
CA ALA A 462 19.51 -15.58 -37.80
C ALA A 462 20.65 -16.58 -37.56
N ALA A 463 20.36 -17.76 -36.99
CA ALA A 463 21.36 -18.81 -36.80
C ALA A 463 21.82 -19.43 -38.12
N GLU A 464 20.90 -19.65 -39.07
CA GLU A 464 21.21 -20.11 -40.44
C GLU A 464 22.08 -19.10 -41.19
N ALA A 465 21.83 -17.80 -41.00
CA ALA A 465 22.64 -16.71 -41.53
C ALA A 465 23.98 -16.49 -40.78
N LEU A 466 24.30 -17.32 -39.78
CA LEU A 466 25.49 -17.23 -38.91
C LEU A 466 25.56 -15.94 -38.05
N GLU A 467 24.43 -15.27 -37.84
CA GLU A 467 24.29 -14.06 -37.02
C GLU A 467 24.03 -14.41 -35.53
N TYR A 468 25.01 -15.06 -34.90
CA TYR A 468 24.84 -15.64 -33.56
C TYR A 468 24.48 -14.63 -32.46
N GLU A 469 24.93 -13.38 -32.57
CA GLU A 469 24.56 -12.33 -31.62
C GLU A 469 23.05 -12.04 -31.67
N GLN A 470 22.50 -11.95 -32.88
CA GLN A 470 21.08 -11.71 -33.10
C GLN A 470 20.23 -12.92 -32.67
N ALA A 471 20.67 -14.13 -33.00
CA ALA A 471 20.05 -15.36 -32.52
C ALA A 471 20.04 -15.45 -30.97
N ALA A 472 21.12 -15.04 -30.30
CA ALA A 472 21.18 -14.99 -28.85
C ALA A 472 20.17 -13.99 -28.25
N LEU A 473 19.93 -12.85 -28.90
CA LEU A 473 18.91 -11.89 -28.47
C LEU A 473 17.51 -12.50 -28.56
N PHE A 474 17.17 -13.19 -29.66
CA PHE A 474 15.88 -13.87 -29.82
C PHE A 474 15.69 -15.02 -28.82
N ARG A 475 16.74 -15.81 -28.57
CA ARG A 475 16.74 -16.85 -27.52
C ARG A 475 16.46 -16.27 -26.13
N ASP A 476 17.08 -15.14 -25.80
CA ASP A 476 16.88 -14.48 -24.50
C ASP A 476 15.45 -13.91 -24.38
N GLN A 477 14.87 -13.42 -25.48
CA GLN A 477 13.46 -13.02 -25.56
C GLN A 477 12.53 -14.21 -25.34
N LEU A 478 12.76 -15.35 -25.99
CA LEU A 478 12.02 -16.60 -25.78
C LEU A 478 12.10 -17.06 -24.32
N SER A 479 13.29 -17.00 -23.72
CA SER A 479 13.50 -17.35 -22.31
C SER A 479 12.73 -16.42 -21.36
N ALA A 480 12.63 -15.14 -21.69
CA ALA A 480 11.85 -14.17 -20.92
C ALA A 480 10.34 -14.41 -21.04
N LEU A 481 9.85 -14.75 -22.25
CA LEU A 481 8.45 -15.12 -22.50
C LEU A 481 8.07 -16.46 -21.83
N ALA A 482 8.94 -17.46 -21.89
CA ALA A 482 8.71 -18.78 -21.29
C ALA A 482 8.50 -18.71 -19.77
N LYS A 483 9.22 -17.82 -19.07
CA LYS A 483 9.03 -17.59 -17.63
C LYS A 483 7.63 -17.06 -17.28
N VAL A 484 7.05 -16.26 -18.16
CA VAL A 484 5.71 -15.68 -17.97
C VAL A 484 4.66 -16.72 -18.29
N ARG A 485 4.85 -17.49 -19.37
CA ARG A 485 4.00 -18.65 -19.69
C ARG A 485 3.98 -19.67 -18.56
N ALA A 486 5.12 -20.00 -17.95
CA ALA A 486 5.16 -20.95 -16.82
C ALA A 486 4.35 -20.47 -15.60
N GLN A 487 4.25 -19.16 -15.39
CA GLN A 487 3.38 -18.57 -14.36
C GLN A 487 1.90 -18.55 -14.76
N GLN A 488 1.59 -18.53 -16.06
CA GLN A 488 0.24 -18.47 -16.63
C GLN A 488 -0.34 -19.84 -17.03
N ALA A 489 0.49 -20.89 -17.13
CA ALA A 489 0.12 -22.23 -17.58
C ALA A 489 -0.68 -23.03 -16.53
N MET A 490 -0.80 -22.55 -15.29
CA MET A 490 -1.65 -23.15 -14.27
C MET A 490 -3.16 -22.89 -14.51
N THR A 491 -3.52 -22.28 -15.65
CA THR A 491 -4.82 -21.60 -15.84
C THR A 491 -5.41 -21.76 -17.24
N ARG A 492 -4.87 -22.66 -18.07
CA ARG A 492 -5.30 -22.86 -19.47
C ARG A 492 -5.75 -24.30 -19.71
N GLU A 493 -7.01 -24.62 -19.44
CA GLU A 493 -7.74 -25.69 -20.12
C GLU A 493 -9.20 -25.27 -20.33
N GLY A 494 -9.44 -24.41 -21.33
CA GLY A 494 -10.79 -24.03 -21.73
C GLY A 494 -10.83 -23.07 -22.91
N SER A 495 -11.44 -23.53 -24.01
CA SER A 495 -11.77 -22.72 -25.18
C SER A 495 -12.80 -21.64 -24.81
N GLY A 496 -12.37 -20.38 -24.82
CA GLY A 496 -13.23 -19.21 -24.72
C GLY A 496 -12.37 -17.95 -24.61
N LEU A 497 -12.27 -17.18 -25.69
CA LEU A 497 -11.50 -15.92 -25.78
C LEU A 497 -12.19 -14.75 -25.08
N ASP A 498 -13.24 -15.01 -24.30
CA ASP A 498 -14.11 -13.97 -23.77
C ASP A 498 -13.51 -13.29 -22.53
N ASP A 499 -13.78 -11.99 -22.42
CA ASP A 499 -13.50 -11.23 -21.21
C ASP A 499 -14.46 -11.63 -20.09
N ILE A 500 -13.92 -11.90 -18.90
CA ILE A 500 -14.68 -12.38 -17.75
C ILE A 500 -14.29 -11.54 -16.53
N ASP A 501 -15.28 -11.07 -15.78
CA ASP A 501 -15.05 -10.58 -14.42
C ASP A 501 -15.58 -11.60 -13.42
N VAL A 502 -14.75 -11.95 -12.43
CA VAL A 502 -15.09 -12.91 -11.37
C VAL A 502 -15.24 -12.16 -10.06
N LEU A 503 -16.43 -12.26 -9.46
CA LEU A 503 -16.81 -11.55 -8.25
C LEU A 503 -17.05 -12.55 -7.12
N ALA A 504 -16.38 -12.33 -6.00
CA ALA A 504 -16.51 -13.13 -4.80
C ALA A 504 -16.84 -12.24 -3.60
N VAL A 505 -18.00 -12.45 -2.98
CA VAL A 505 -18.34 -11.80 -1.70
C VAL A 505 -18.00 -12.73 -0.55
N VAL A 506 -17.23 -12.24 0.41
CA VAL A 506 -16.87 -12.94 1.64
C VAL A 506 -17.30 -12.08 2.83
N GLN A 507 -17.96 -12.68 3.81
CA GLN A 507 -18.42 -12.00 5.02
C GLN A 507 -17.90 -12.68 6.27
N GLN A 508 -17.41 -11.89 7.24
CA GLN A 508 -16.91 -12.38 8.52
C GLN A 508 -16.91 -11.25 9.55
N GLY A 509 -17.34 -11.51 10.78
CA GLY A 509 -17.32 -10.53 11.87
C GLY A 509 -18.11 -9.25 11.60
N GLY A 510 -19.23 -9.34 10.87
CA GLY A 510 -20.06 -8.18 10.51
C GLY A 510 -19.44 -7.24 9.46
N MET A 511 -18.36 -7.68 8.80
CA MET A 511 -17.71 -6.98 7.69
C MET A 511 -17.79 -7.83 6.43
N SER A 512 -17.81 -7.17 5.27
CA SER A 512 -17.78 -7.83 3.95
C SER A 512 -16.56 -7.41 3.15
N ALA A 513 -16.12 -8.27 2.25
CA ALA A 513 -15.14 -7.97 1.23
C ALA A 513 -15.60 -8.53 -0.12
N VAL A 514 -15.46 -7.76 -1.19
CA VAL A 514 -15.72 -8.17 -2.56
C VAL A 514 -14.39 -8.31 -3.30
N GLY A 515 -14.00 -9.55 -3.57
CA GLY A 515 -12.87 -9.87 -4.45
C GLY A 515 -13.31 -9.80 -5.90
N LEU A 516 -12.59 -9.03 -6.71
CA LEU A 516 -12.76 -8.93 -8.15
C LEU A 516 -11.50 -9.41 -8.84
N ALA A 517 -11.60 -10.53 -9.57
CA ALA A 517 -10.58 -10.98 -10.50
C ALA A 517 -10.96 -10.57 -11.92
N LEU A 518 -10.03 -9.92 -12.62
CA LEU A 518 -10.22 -9.52 -14.01
C LEU A 518 -9.57 -10.58 -14.91
N VAL A 519 -10.33 -11.14 -15.84
CA VAL A 519 -9.82 -12.10 -16.82
C VAL A 519 -10.06 -11.53 -18.23
N ARG A 520 -9.01 -11.42 -19.04
CA ARG A 520 -9.09 -10.87 -20.40
C ARG A 520 -8.42 -11.84 -21.37
N ASN A 521 -9.10 -12.20 -22.46
CA ASN A 521 -8.63 -13.22 -23.41
C ASN A 521 -8.17 -14.53 -22.73
N GLY A 522 -8.91 -15.00 -21.71
CA GLY A 522 -8.56 -16.18 -20.92
C GLY A 522 -7.34 -16.03 -20.00
N GLN A 523 -6.80 -14.82 -19.83
CA GLN A 523 -5.67 -14.53 -18.93
C GLN A 523 -6.12 -13.77 -17.69
N HIS A 524 -5.69 -14.22 -16.51
CA HIS A 524 -5.90 -13.50 -15.25
C HIS A 524 -5.02 -12.24 -15.17
N MET A 525 -5.66 -11.08 -15.11
CA MET A 525 -5.04 -9.74 -15.04
C MET A 525 -4.82 -9.26 -13.59
N GLY A 526 -5.09 -10.14 -12.62
CA GLY A 526 -4.92 -9.93 -11.19
C GLY A 526 -6.22 -9.70 -10.43
N ASP A 527 -6.09 -9.64 -9.11
CA ASP A 527 -7.19 -9.49 -8.16
C ASP A 527 -7.18 -8.10 -7.50
N ARG A 528 -8.37 -7.58 -7.24
CA ARG A 528 -8.58 -6.37 -6.44
C ARG A 528 -9.68 -6.65 -5.43
N VAL A 529 -9.46 -6.26 -4.18
CA VAL A 529 -10.43 -6.44 -3.11
C VAL A 529 -11.00 -5.11 -2.69
N TYR A 530 -12.33 -5.07 -2.55
CA TYR A 530 -13.10 -3.94 -2.11
C TYR A 530 -13.75 -4.26 -0.78
N VAL A 531 -13.62 -3.36 0.18
CA VAL A 531 -14.25 -3.52 1.50
C VAL A 531 -15.25 -2.38 1.69
N PRO A 532 -16.55 -2.65 1.52
CA PRO A 532 -17.57 -1.64 1.68
C PRO A 532 -17.74 -1.20 3.14
N GLN A 533 -18.30 -0.01 3.30
CA GLN A 533 -18.89 0.44 4.56
C GLN A 533 -20.38 0.15 4.53
N HIS A 534 -20.86 -0.63 5.48
CA HIS A 534 -22.27 -0.96 5.64
C HIS A 534 -22.59 -1.31 7.11
N GLY A 535 -23.87 -1.32 7.47
CA GLY A 535 -24.34 -1.84 8.76
C GLY A 535 -24.17 -3.37 8.85
N GLN A 536 -24.10 -3.91 10.08
CA GLN A 536 -23.77 -5.33 10.31
C GLN A 536 -24.76 -6.32 9.65
N ASP A 537 -25.98 -5.90 9.37
CA ASP A 537 -27.05 -6.76 8.83
C ASP A 537 -27.08 -6.87 7.30
N ALA A 538 -26.13 -6.27 6.58
CA ALA A 538 -26.13 -6.37 5.11
C ALA A 538 -25.77 -7.80 4.69
N ASP A 539 -26.66 -8.45 3.93
CA ASP A 539 -26.39 -9.77 3.40
C ASP A 539 -25.40 -9.72 2.21
N ALA A 540 -24.87 -10.88 1.84
CA ALA A 540 -23.88 -10.97 0.77
C ALA A 540 -24.44 -10.61 -0.63
N ILE A 541 -25.75 -10.80 -0.86
CA ILE A 541 -26.42 -10.47 -2.12
C ILE A 541 -26.56 -8.94 -2.25
N GLU A 542 -27.02 -8.26 -1.21
CA GLU A 542 -27.09 -6.80 -1.13
C GLU A 542 -25.72 -6.16 -1.41
N VAL A 543 -24.66 -6.70 -0.79
CA VAL A 543 -23.29 -6.22 -1.00
C VAL A 543 -22.83 -6.44 -2.44
N LEU A 544 -23.16 -7.60 -3.04
CA LEU A 544 -22.83 -7.91 -4.43
C LEU A 544 -23.56 -6.98 -5.40
N LEU A 545 -24.87 -6.80 -5.24
CA LEU A 545 -25.69 -5.94 -6.09
C LEU A 545 -25.22 -4.49 -6.01
N ALA A 546 -25.01 -3.96 -4.80
CA ALA A 546 -24.50 -2.61 -4.61
C ALA A 546 -23.11 -2.44 -5.26
N PHE A 547 -22.25 -3.45 -5.18
CA PHE A 547 -20.94 -3.42 -5.86
C PHE A 547 -21.11 -3.36 -7.37
N MET A 548 -21.94 -4.23 -7.94
CA MET A 548 -22.15 -4.33 -9.38
C MET A 548 -22.76 -3.06 -9.95
N GLU A 549 -23.79 -2.53 -9.30
CA GLU A 549 -24.43 -1.26 -9.65
C GLU A 549 -23.41 -0.12 -9.63
N GLN A 550 -22.61 0.00 -8.57
CA GLN A 550 -21.60 1.05 -8.50
C GLN A 550 -20.45 0.88 -9.49
N ARG A 551 -20.14 -0.36 -9.85
CA ARG A 551 -19.04 -0.72 -10.74
C ARG A 551 -19.39 -0.53 -12.21
N TYR A 552 -20.59 -0.94 -12.61
CA TYR A 552 -20.97 -1.06 -14.01
C TYR A 552 -22.03 -0.06 -14.46
N ALA A 553 -22.54 0.82 -13.60
CA ALA A 553 -23.54 1.84 -14.01
C ALA A 553 -23.10 2.65 -15.23
N GLU A 554 -21.82 3.03 -15.31
CA GLU A 554 -21.24 3.81 -16.41
C GLU A 554 -20.78 2.94 -17.61
N GLY A 555 -21.04 1.63 -17.59
CA GLY A 555 -20.65 0.68 -18.61
C GLY A 555 -19.46 -0.22 -18.24
N GLY A 556 -18.81 -0.80 -19.26
CA GLY A 556 -17.65 -1.68 -19.07
C GLY A 556 -17.96 -3.10 -18.57
N VAL A 557 -19.22 -3.54 -18.72
CA VAL A 557 -19.66 -4.90 -18.37
C VAL A 557 -19.01 -5.92 -19.33
N PRO A 558 -18.32 -6.97 -18.81
CA PRO A 558 -17.78 -8.05 -19.65
C PRO A 558 -18.88 -9.00 -20.18
N PRO A 559 -18.61 -9.79 -21.24
CA PRO A 559 -19.56 -10.78 -21.77
C PRO A 559 -20.01 -11.81 -20.75
N GLU A 560 -19.15 -12.14 -19.79
CA GLU A 560 -19.46 -13.10 -18.77
C GLU A 560 -19.05 -12.62 -17.39
N LEU A 561 -19.92 -12.89 -16.41
CA LEU A 561 -19.71 -12.64 -15.00
C LEU A 561 -19.80 -13.96 -14.24
N VAL A 562 -18.82 -14.21 -13.38
CA VAL A 562 -18.77 -15.41 -12.53
C VAL A 562 -18.91 -14.98 -11.08
N LEU A 563 -19.90 -15.53 -10.38
CA LEU A 563 -20.27 -15.11 -9.02
C LEU A 563 -20.17 -16.30 -8.04
N ASN A 564 -19.79 -16.04 -6.78
CA ASN A 564 -19.93 -17.05 -5.71
C ASN A 564 -21.30 -17.01 -5.02
N VAL A 565 -21.98 -15.87 -5.06
CA VAL A 565 -23.34 -15.68 -4.55
C VAL A 565 -24.28 -15.50 -5.74
N SER A 566 -25.48 -16.09 -5.68
CA SER A 566 -26.47 -16.05 -6.76
C SER A 566 -27.56 -15.03 -6.44
N PRO A 567 -27.66 -13.91 -7.19
CA PRO A 567 -28.81 -13.01 -7.11
C PRO A 567 -30.10 -13.68 -7.61
N GLU A 568 -31.24 -13.13 -7.21
CA GLU A 568 -32.55 -13.59 -7.66
C GLU A 568 -32.78 -13.26 -9.15
N PRO A 569 -33.65 -14.02 -9.85
CA PRO A 569 -33.99 -13.73 -11.23
C PRO A 569 -34.53 -12.29 -11.40
N GLY A 570 -33.98 -11.56 -12.38
CA GLY A 570 -34.40 -10.19 -12.69
C GLY A 570 -33.59 -9.08 -12.03
N GLU A 571 -32.83 -9.37 -10.96
CA GLU A 571 -32.03 -8.35 -10.25
C GLU A 571 -30.88 -7.78 -11.09
N LEU A 572 -30.46 -8.54 -12.12
CA LEU A 572 -29.33 -8.21 -12.99
C LEU A 572 -29.74 -7.82 -14.41
N ASP A 573 -31.05 -7.67 -14.70
CA ASP A 573 -31.54 -7.35 -16.05
C ASP A 573 -30.93 -6.07 -16.63
N TRP A 574 -30.69 -5.09 -15.75
CA TRP A 574 -30.11 -3.80 -16.10
C TRP A 574 -28.71 -3.93 -16.73
N LEU A 575 -27.95 -5.00 -16.41
CA LEU A 575 -26.61 -5.21 -16.98
C LEU A 575 -26.64 -5.34 -18.49
N GLN A 576 -27.65 -6.01 -19.04
CA GLN A 576 -27.78 -6.19 -20.49
C GLN A 576 -28.10 -4.86 -21.17
N ALA A 577 -28.97 -4.06 -20.55
CA ALA A 577 -29.35 -2.75 -21.04
C ALA A 577 -28.17 -1.77 -21.03
N VAL A 578 -27.32 -1.82 -20.00
CA VAL A 578 -26.10 -1.01 -19.92
C VAL A 578 -25.00 -1.53 -20.86
N ALA A 579 -24.85 -2.85 -21.01
CA ALA A 579 -23.85 -3.45 -21.89
C ALA A 579 -24.19 -3.32 -23.38
N GLY A 580 -25.47 -3.12 -23.72
CA GLY A 580 -25.96 -3.12 -25.10
C GLY A 580 -25.88 -4.49 -25.79
N ARG A 581 -25.74 -5.58 -25.01
CA ARG A 581 -25.56 -6.96 -25.50
C ARG A 581 -25.92 -7.96 -24.40
N ALA A 582 -26.09 -9.22 -24.78
CA ALA A 582 -26.30 -10.30 -23.82
C ALA A 582 -25.08 -10.46 -22.89
N VAL A 583 -25.34 -10.57 -21.59
CA VAL A 583 -24.33 -10.80 -20.55
C VAL A 583 -24.65 -12.12 -19.88
N LYS A 584 -23.70 -13.06 -19.94
CA LYS A 584 -23.82 -14.36 -19.30
C LYS A 584 -23.42 -14.23 -17.84
N VAL A 585 -24.36 -14.47 -16.93
CA VAL A 585 -24.06 -14.50 -15.49
C VAL A 585 -24.15 -15.94 -15.02
N GLY A 586 -23.09 -16.42 -14.37
CA GLY A 586 -23.04 -17.79 -13.85
C GLY A 586 -22.57 -17.83 -12.41
N ALA A 587 -23.30 -18.55 -11.57
CA ALA A 587 -22.83 -18.99 -10.26
C ALA A 587 -22.40 -20.46 -10.34
N HIS A 588 -21.45 -20.87 -9.49
CA HIS A 588 -20.93 -22.26 -9.43
C HIS A 588 -20.19 -22.74 -10.70
N PRO A 589 -19.13 -22.03 -11.11
CA PRO A 589 -18.36 -22.38 -12.29
C PRO A 589 -17.69 -23.77 -12.22
N ARG A 590 -17.43 -24.35 -13.39
CA ARG A 590 -16.57 -25.54 -13.56
C ARG A 590 -15.20 -25.16 -14.13
N ALA A 591 -14.22 -26.06 -14.02
CA ALA A 591 -12.87 -25.92 -14.58
C ALA A 591 -12.17 -24.59 -14.19
N ASP A 592 -11.53 -23.90 -15.14
CA ASP A 592 -10.72 -22.69 -14.91
C ASP A 592 -11.47 -21.58 -14.16
N ARG A 593 -12.76 -21.39 -14.47
CA ARG A 593 -13.60 -20.38 -13.79
C ARG A 593 -13.74 -20.66 -12.29
N ARG A 594 -13.70 -21.93 -11.86
CA ARG A 594 -13.70 -22.31 -10.43
C ARG A 594 -12.39 -21.93 -9.75
N VAL A 595 -11.27 -22.07 -10.46
CA VAL A 595 -9.95 -21.68 -9.95
C VAL A 595 -9.92 -20.17 -9.73
N TRP A 596 -10.37 -19.38 -10.71
CA TRP A 596 -10.44 -17.91 -10.57
C TRP A 596 -11.38 -17.47 -9.45
N LEU A 597 -12.54 -18.11 -9.32
CA LEU A 597 -13.48 -17.79 -8.25
C LEU A 597 -12.86 -18.03 -6.89
N LYS A 598 -12.21 -19.18 -6.71
CA LYS A 598 -11.50 -19.51 -5.46
C LYS A 598 -10.38 -18.53 -5.15
N MET A 599 -9.62 -18.09 -6.16
CA MET A 599 -8.58 -17.06 -5.98
C MET A 599 -9.17 -15.73 -5.52
N ALA A 600 -10.29 -15.31 -6.12
CA ALA A 600 -11.00 -14.09 -5.71
C ALA A 600 -11.53 -14.20 -4.27
N GLU A 601 -12.07 -15.36 -3.88
CA GLU A 601 -12.52 -15.65 -2.50
C GLU A 601 -11.35 -15.60 -1.50
N GLU A 602 -10.23 -16.25 -1.81
CA GLU A 602 -9.04 -16.26 -0.94
C GLU A 602 -8.43 -14.86 -0.80
N ALA A 603 -8.43 -14.06 -1.87
CA ALA A 603 -7.99 -12.67 -1.83
C ALA A 603 -8.90 -11.83 -0.95
N ALA A 604 -10.22 -11.95 -1.13
CA ALA A 604 -11.23 -11.24 -0.33
C ALA A 604 -11.14 -11.62 1.15
N LEU A 605 -11.06 -12.90 1.46
CA LEU A 605 -10.94 -13.41 2.83
C LEU A 605 -9.66 -12.89 3.51
N ARG A 606 -8.52 -12.87 2.80
CA ARG A 606 -7.26 -12.40 3.37
C ARG A 606 -7.30 -10.93 3.75
N GLU A 607 -7.81 -10.07 2.87
CA GLU A 607 -7.99 -8.65 3.16
C GLU A 607 -9.00 -8.44 4.30
N LEU A 608 -10.08 -9.22 4.33
CA LEU A 608 -11.09 -9.15 5.38
C LEU A 608 -10.51 -9.52 6.76
N LEU A 609 -9.75 -10.61 6.84
CA LEU A 609 -9.08 -11.06 8.07
C LEU A 609 -8.05 -10.03 8.56
N LEU A 610 -7.28 -9.42 7.65
CA LEU A 610 -6.36 -8.33 7.99
C LEU A 610 -7.11 -7.16 8.65
N ARG A 611 -8.24 -6.75 8.07
CA ARG A 611 -9.04 -5.64 8.62
C ARG A 611 -9.72 -5.97 9.94
N LEU A 612 -10.19 -7.21 10.11
CA LEU A 612 -10.72 -7.68 11.38
C LEU A 612 -9.64 -7.66 12.46
N GLY A 613 -8.41 -8.10 12.13
CA GLY A 613 -7.26 -8.02 13.00
C GLY A 613 -6.91 -6.58 13.39
N ASP A 614 -6.86 -5.67 12.41
CA ASP A 614 -6.63 -4.25 12.66
C ASP A 614 -7.70 -3.64 13.57
N ARG A 615 -8.98 -3.93 13.31
CA ARG A 615 -10.10 -3.45 14.14
C ARG A 615 -10.03 -4.00 15.56
N ALA A 616 -9.75 -5.30 15.72
CA ALA A 616 -9.60 -5.92 17.04
C ALA A 616 -8.43 -5.28 17.83
N ASN A 617 -7.31 -5.01 17.15
CA ASN A 617 -6.17 -4.35 17.77
C ASN A 617 -6.49 -2.90 18.18
N GLN A 618 -7.21 -2.13 17.35
CA GLN A 618 -7.65 -0.77 17.72
C GLN A 618 -8.63 -0.79 18.90
N ASN A 619 -9.60 -1.71 18.90
CA ASN A 619 -10.53 -1.87 20.02
C ASN A 619 -9.79 -2.21 21.32
N ARG A 620 -8.80 -3.12 21.27
CA ARG A 620 -7.95 -3.43 22.43
C ARG A 620 -7.21 -2.19 22.91
N ARG A 621 -6.60 -1.40 22.02
CA ARG A 621 -5.90 -0.16 22.41
C ARG A 621 -6.83 0.85 23.08
N LEU A 622 -8.06 0.97 22.60
CA LEU A 622 -9.07 1.87 23.19
C LEU A 622 -9.56 1.36 24.55
N ALA A 623 -9.76 0.05 24.71
CA ALA A 623 -10.12 -0.56 25.99
C ALA A 623 -9.01 -0.38 27.04
N GLU A 624 -7.76 -0.68 26.68
CA GLU A 624 -6.60 -0.48 27.55
C GLU A 624 -6.39 1.00 27.90
N LEU A 625 -6.74 1.92 26.98
CA LEU A 625 -6.74 3.35 27.27
C LEU A 625 -7.86 3.73 28.25
N ALA A 626 -9.06 3.16 28.08
CA ALA A 626 -10.18 3.36 28.99
C ALA A 626 -9.84 2.91 30.40
N ASP A 627 -9.29 1.71 30.54
CA ASP A 627 -8.89 1.13 31.82
C ASP A 627 -7.81 1.98 32.51
N PHE A 628 -6.80 2.41 31.74
CA PHE A 628 -5.73 3.27 32.25
C PHE A 628 -6.25 4.65 32.71
N LEU A 629 -7.18 5.24 31.95
CA LEU A 629 -7.79 6.54 32.26
C LEU A 629 -8.98 6.44 33.20
N GLN A 630 -9.38 5.23 33.61
CA GLN A 630 -10.56 4.94 34.44
C GLN A 630 -11.87 5.50 33.85
N LEU A 631 -12.02 5.39 32.53
CA LEU A 631 -13.23 5.77 31.82
C LEU A 631 -14.28 4.66 31.91
N GLU A 632 -15.56 5.02 32.07
CA GLU A 632 -16.67 4.05 32.09
C GLU A 632 -16.82 3.27 30.77
N ALA A 633 -16.39 3.88 29.66
CA ALA A 633 -16.40 3.27 28.34
C ALA A 633 -15.18 3.71 27.52
N PRO A 634 -14.75 2.92 26.52
CA PRO A 634 -13.68 3.32 25.62
C PRO A 634 -13.98 4.64 24.91
N PRO A 635 -12.99 5.57 24.83
CA PRO A 635 -13.22 6.88 24.24
C PRO A 635 -13.50 6.74 22.75
N ARG A 636 -14.59 7.34 22.28
CA ARG A 636 -14.96 7.36 20.87
C ARG A 636 -14.19 8.42 20.10
N ARG A 637 -13.91 9.57 20.72
CA ARG A 637 -13.26 10.72 20.09
C ARG A 637 -12.09 11.24 20.93
N ILE A 638 -10.91 11.28 20.32
CA ILE A 638 -9.68 11.81 20.92
C ILE A 638 -9.18 12.95 20.04
N GLU A 639 -8.94 14.12 20.64
CA GLU A 639 -8.32 15.26 19.97
C GLU A 639 -6.91 15.49 20.51
N CYS A 640 -5.96 15.80 19.63
CA CYS A 640 -4.59 16.10 20.04
C CYS A 640 -4.10 17.41 19.45
N PHE A 641 -3.56 18.27 20.31
CA PHE A 641 -2.96 19.55 19.96
C PHE A 641 -1.43 19.49 20.02
N ASP A 642 -0.78 19.90 18.94
CA ASP A 642 0.68 20.11 18.85
C ASP A 642 0.96 21.57 18.50
N ILE A 643 1.90 22.19 19.22
CA ILE A 643 2.36 23.56 18.96
C ILE A 643 3.72 23.50 18.29
N SER A 644 3.78 24.02 17.07
CA SER A 644 5.01 24.00 16.29
C SER A 644 5.60 25.41 16.17
N HIS A 645 6.84 25.53 16.64
CA HIS A 645 7.66 26.73 16.46
C HIS A 645 8.74 26.46 15.40
N THR A 646 8.81 27.35 14.42
CA THR A 646 9.93 27.42 13.46
C THR A 646 10.60 28.77 13.68
N MET A 647 11.89 28.78 14.07
CA MET A 647 12.62 30.03 14.29
C MET A 647 12.51 30.93 13.05
N GLY A 648 11.82 32.07 13.19
CA GLY A 648 11.61 33.06 12.12
C GLY A 648 10.28 33.00 11.36
N GLU A 649 9.36 32.07 11.68
CA GLU A 649 8.03 31.97 11.03
C GLU A 649 6.88 32.05 12.07
N ALA A 650 5.66 32.33 11.60
CA ALA A 650 4.46 32.43 12.45
C ALA A 650 4.15 31.09 13.15
N THR A 651 3.85 31.15 14.45
CA THR A 651 3.47 29.99 15.27
C THR A 651 2.20 29.33 14.73
N VAL A 652 2.19 28.00 14.61
CA VAL A 652 1.02 27.24 14.15
C VAL A 652 0.72 26.14 15.16
N ALA A 653 -0.53 26.13 15.63
CA ALA A 653 -1.09 25.02 16.38
C ALA A 653 -1.83 24.08 15.44
N SER A 654 -1.58 22.77 15.55
CA SER A 654 -2.31 21.73 14.82
C SER A 654 -3.18 20.92 15.77
N CYS A 655 -4.41 20.67 15.34
CA CYS A 655 -5.34 19.76 15.99
C CYS A 655 -5.65 18.60 15.04
N VAL A 656 -5.42 17.38 15.50
CA VAL A 656 -5.81 16.15 14.82
C VAL A 656 -6.89 15.42 15.60
N VAL A 657 -7.69 14.65 14.89
CA VAL A 657 -8.85 13.94 15.44
C VAL A 657 -8.68 12.45 15.17
N TYR A 658 -8.80 11.65 16.23
CA TYR A 658 -9.00 10.21 16.16
C TYR A 658 -10.43 9.91 16.60
N GLU A 659 -11.20 9.20 15.79
CA GLU A 659 -12.60 8.93 16.06
C GLU A 659 -13.00 7.53 15.55
N ASP A 660 -13.81 6.81 16.34
CA ASP A 660 -14.31 5.47 16.07
C ASP A 660 -13.22 4.53 15.50
N GLY A 661 -12.07 4.46 16.17
CA GLY A 661 -11.00 3.52 15.84
C GLY A 661 -10.03 3.94 14.73
N ALA A 662 -10.12 5.16 14.18
CA ALA A 662 -9.18 5.63 13.16
C ALA A 662 -9.01 7.16 13.13
N MET A 663 -7.87 7.63 12.59
CA MET A 663 -7.64 9.05 12.33
C MET A 663 -8.69 9.63 11.34
N ARG A 664 -9.07 10.89 11.52
CA ARG A 664 -10.03 11.64 10.67
C ARG A 664 -9.39 12.88 10.02
N PRO A 665 -8.62 12.73 8.92
CA PRO A 665 -7.90 13.83 8.28
C PRO A 665 -8.77 15.00 7.81
N ASP A 666 -10.01 14.70 7.43
CA ASP A 666 -11.06 15.66 7.06
C ASP A 666 -11.45 16.60 8.21
N GLN A 667 -11.29 16.13 9.45
CA GLN A 667 -11.58 16.90 10.66
C GLN A 667 -10.34 17.61 11.23
N TYR A 668 -9.16 17.47 10.64
CA TYR A 668 -7.95 18.14 11.13
C TYR A 668 -8.05 19.66 10.95
N ARG A 669 -7.47 20.41 11.88
CA ARG A 669 -7.46 21.88 11.84
C ARG A 669 -6.08 22.43 12.13
N ARG A 670 -5.73 23.53 11.46
CA ARG A 670 -4.54 24.33 11.75
C ARG A 670 -4.97 25.72 12.18
N TYR A 671 -4.46 26.18 13.30
CA TYR A 671 -4.70 27.52 13.83
C TYR A 671 -3.43 28.33 13.63
N ASN A 672 -3.51 29.37 12.79
CA ASN A 672 -2.42 30.34 12.68
C ASN A 672 -2.54 31.30 13.86
N ILE A 673 -1.47 31.40 14.65
CA ILE A 673 -1.37 32.21 15.86
C ILE A 673 -0.67 33.50 15.47
N THR A 674 -1.37 34.63 15.58
CA THR A 674 -0.87 35.95 15.15
C THR A 674 -0.72 36.95 16.30
N THR A 675 -1.33 36.66 17.45
CA THR A 675 -1.47 37.60 18.57
C THR A 675 -0.45 37.38 19.69
N VAL A 676 0.49 36.46 19.51
CA VAL A 676 1.39 35.96 20.54
C VAL A 676 2.84 36.19 20.12
N ASN A 677 3.69 36.59 21.08
CA ASN A 677 5.12 36.80 20.81
C ASN A 677 5.77 35.50 20.30
N PRO A 678 6.76 35.58 19.39
CA PRO A 678 7.49 34.40 18.93
C PRO A 678 8.11 33.64 20.11
N GLY A 679 7.72 32.37 20.30
CA GLY A 679 8.20 31.50 21.37
C GLY A 679 7.34 31.49 22.64
N ASP A 680 6.16 32.11 22.65
CA ASP A 680 5.16 31.92 23.71
C ASP A 680 4.19 30.77 23.34
N ASP A 681 4.62 29.55 23.65
CA ASP A 681 3.85 28.32 23.47
C ASP A 681 2.54 28.33 24.28
N TYR A 682 2.53 29.01 25.43
CA TYR A 682 1.35 29.08 26.31
C TYR A 682 0.25 29.95 25.71
N GLY A 683 0.59 31.13 25.22
CA GLY A 683 -0.35 31.99 24.49
C GLY A 683 -0.90 31.30 23.24
N ALA A 684 -0.07 30.52 22.53
CA ALA A 684 -0.49 29.77 21.34
C ALA A 684 -1.53 28.68 21.65
N ILE A 685 -1.35 27.93 22.74
CA ILE A 685 -2.33 26.95 23.22
C ILE A 685 -3.64 27.63 23.61
N ARG A 686 -3.54 28.73 24.37
CA ARG A 686 -4.71 29.49 24.82
C ARG A 686 -5.58 29.95 23.66
N GLU A 687 -4.96 30.54 22.64
CA GLU A 687 -5.65 31.03 21.45
C GLU A 687 -6.24 29.87 20.61
N ALA A 688 -5.49 28.78 20.41
CA ALA A 688 -5.96 27.64 19.61
C ALA A 688 -7.14 26.92 20.27
N LEU A 689 -7.03 26.60 21.56
CA LEU A 689 -8.10 25.96 22.33
C LEU A 689 -9.31 26.88 22.47
N GLY A 690 -9.12 28.17 22.80
CA GLY A 690 -10.22 29.12 22.91
C GLY A 690 -11.04 29.21 21.60
N ARG A 691 -10.38 29.25 20.44
CA ARG A 691 -11.07 29.23 19.13
C ARG A 691 -11.81 27.92 18.86
N ARG A 692 -11.25 26.77 19.26
CA ARG A 692 -11.88 25.45 19.10
C ARG A 692 -13.09 25.26 20.01
N LEU A 693 -12.97 25.67 21.26
CA LEU A 693 -13.96 25.45 22.31
C LEU A 693 -15.10 26.45 22.24
N LYS A 694 -14.85 27.69 21.80
CA LYS A 694 -15.92 28.70 21.57
C LYS A 694 -17.02 28.20 20.63
N LYS A 695 -16.68 27.38 19.62
CA LYS A 695 -17.66 26.78 18.71
C LYS A 695 -18.46 25.65 19.36
N ALA A 696 -17.78 24.77 20.10
CA ALA A 696 -18.44 23.64 20.79
C ALA A 696 -19.34 24.11 21.94
N ALA A 697 -18.90 25.10 22.72
CA ALA A 697 -19.69 25.70 23.81
C ALA A 697 -20.94 26.44 23.29
N GLY A 698 -20.92 26.91 22.03
CA GLY A 698 -22.08 27.49 21.34
C GLY A 698 -23.07 26.48 20.76
N GLY A 699 -22.87 25.17 21.00
CA GLY A 699 -23.70 24.09 20.43
C GLY A 699 -23.33 23.69 18.99
N GLU A 700 -22.35 24.38 18.38
CA GLU A 700 -21.87 24.12 17.02
C GLU A 700 -20.57 23.29 17.05
N GLY A 701 -20.63 22.05 17.52
CA GLY A 701 -19.55 21.07 17.37
C GLY A 701 -19.47 19.98 18.45
N THR A 702 -18.96 18.81 18.06
CA THR A 702 -18.77 17.66 18.97
C THR A 702 -17.57 17.88 19.90
N LEU A 703 -17.73 17.59 21.19
CA LEU A 703 -16.63 17.57 22.16
C LEU A 703 -15.87 16.23 22.09
N PRO A 704 -14.55 16.21 22.32
CA PRO A 704 -13.82 14.95 22.49
C PRO A 704 -14.15 14.29 23.83
N ASP A 705 -13.91 12.98 23.93
CA ASP A 705 -13.93 12.28 25.22
C ASP A 705 -12.58 12.44 25.94
N VAL A 706 -11.49 12.59 25.17
CA VAL A 706 -10.13 12.80 25.68
C VAL A 706 -9.42 13.88 24.85
N LEU A 707 -8.87 14.88 25.53
CA LEU A 707 -8.05 15.94 24.94
C LEU A 707 -6.57 15.73 25.31
N LEU A 708 -5.72 15.57 24.30
CA LEU A 708 -4.27 15.41 24.44
C LEU A 708 -3.55 16.71 24.07
N ILE A 709 -2.62 17.15 24.91
CA ILE A 709 -1.73 18.28 24.64
C ILE A 709 -0.30 17.73 24.48
N ASP A 710 0.36 17.94 23.33
CA ASP A 710 1.77 17.56 23.13
C ASP A 710 2.70 18.53 23.87
N GLY A 711 2.76 18.36 25.19
CA GLY A 711 3.78 18.94 26.03
C GLY A 711 3.51 18.77 27.52
N GLY A 712 4.33 19.47 28.32
CA GLY A 712 4.43 19.25 29.77
C GLY A 712 3.40 20.00 30.60
N ARG A 713 3.60 19.96 31.93
CA ARG A 713 2.71 20.54 32.96
C ARG A 713 2.26 21.98 32.67
N GLY A 714 3.17 22.87 32.29
CA GLY A 714 2.82 24.27 32.04
C GLY A 714 1.81 24.44 30.89
N GLN A 715 1.94 23.63 29.83
CA GLN A 715 1.03 23.67 28.69
C GLN A 715 -0.33 23.06 29.04
N LEU A 716 -0.33 21.99 29.85
CA LEU A 716 -1.54 21.38 30.39
C LEU A 716 -2.33 22.35 31.27
N ASN A 717 -1.67 23.06 32.20
CA ASN A 717 -2.33 24.00 33.10
C ASN A 717 -3.06 25.12 32.33
N VAL A 718 -2.44 25.64 31.28
CA VAL A 718 -3.06 26.64 30.39
C VAL A 718 -4.29 26.06 29.68
N ALA A 719 -4.22 24.79 29.24
CA ALA A 719 -5.37 24.12 28.66
C ALA A 719 -6.54 24.00 29.67
N CYS A 720 -6.24 23.65 30.92
CA CYS A 720 -7.25 23.59 32.00
C CYS A 720 -7.89 24.96 32.29
N GLU A 721 -7.10 26.03 32.33
CA GLU A 721 -7.61 27.40 32.51
C GLU A 721 -8.63 27.76 31.41
N VAL A 722 -8.30 27.45 30.15
CA VAL A 722 -9.19 27.72 29.00
C VAL A 722 -10.45 26.86 29.04
N LEU A 723 -10.34 25.59 29.44
CA LEU A 723 -11.52 24.72 29.61
C LEU A 723 -12.46 25.28 30.67
N ASN A 724 -11.92 25.75 31.79
CA ASN A 724 -12.69 26.39 32.86
C ASN A 724 -13.38 27.68 32.41
N GLU A 725 -12.68 28.54 31.65
CA GLU A 725 -13.26 29.76 31.06
C GLU A 725 -14.45 29.49 30.14
N HIS A 726 -14.49 28.30 29.52
CA HIS A 726 -15.56 27.87 28.62
C HIS A 726 -16.60 26.95 29.28
N GLY A 727 -16.52 26.70 30.59
CA GLY A 727 -17.45 25.84 31.33
C GLY A 727 -17.34 24.35 30.97
N LEU A 728 -16.16 23.91 30.55
CA LEU A 728 -15.86 22.53 30.11
C LEU A 728 -14.86 21.84 31.05
N SER A 729 -14.95 22.15 32.35
CA SER A 729 -14.05 21.62 33.39
C SER A 729 -14.09 20.10 33.54
N ASP A 730 -15.19 19.47 33.16
CA ASP A 730 -15.39 18.01 33.25
C ASP A 730 -14.70 17.24 32.10
N LEU A 731 -14.14 17.93 31.11
CA LEU A 731 -13.47 17.29 29.99
C LEU A 731 -12.11 16.71 30.41
N LEU A 732 -11.89 15.42 30.16
CA LEU A 732 -10.61 14.78 30.46
C LEU A 732 -9.50 15.31 29.53
N VAL A 733 -8.52 15.99 30.14
CA VAL A 733 -7.36 16.56 29.46
C VAL A 733 -6.05 16.01 30.00
N LEU A 734 -5.10 15.70 29.11
CA LEU A 734 -3.82 15.06 29.44
C LEU A 734 -2.67 15.73 28.71
N GLY A 735 -1.57 15.97 29.42
CA GLY A 735 -0.30 16.38 28.81
C GLY A 735 0.53 15.16 28.42
N VAL A 736 1.08 15.14 27.20
CA VAL A 736 1.98 14.09 26.72
C VAL A 736 3.39 14.67 26.61
N ALA A 737 4.21 14.42 27.63
CA ALA A 737 5.58 14.93 27.66
C ALA A 737 6.58 13.90 27.11
N LYS A 738 7.55 14.37 26.31
CA LYS A 738 8.73 13.56 25.91
C LYS A 738 9.60 13.41 27.16
N GLY A 739 9.72 12.19 27.72
CA GLY A 739 10.53 11.94 28.90
C GLY A 739 11.99 12.38 28.78
N VAL A 740 12.73 12.34 29.89
CA VAL A 740 14.08 12.93 30.08
C VAL A 740 15.08 12.60 28.96
N GLU A 741 14.99 11.42 28.33
CA GLU A 741 15.90 10.99 27.26
C GLU A 741 15.46 11.33 25.82
N ARG A 742 14.29 11.97 25.61
CA ARG A 742 13.73 12.27 24.28
C ARG A 742 13.67 11.05 23.32
N LYS A 743 13.55 9.83 23.85
CA LYS A 743 13.37 8.58 23.08
C LYS A 743 11.88 8.22 23.01
N ALA A 744 11.43 7.71 21.86
CA ALA A 744 10.08 7.17 21.70
C ALA A 744 9.88 5.96 22.62
N GLY A 745 8.72 5.86 23.29
CA GLY A 745 8.44 4.81 24.28
C GLY A 745 8.70 5.20 25.74
N MET A 746 9.15 6.43 26.00
CA MET A 746 9.40 6.98 27.33
C MET A 746 8.50 8.20 27.63
N GLU A 747 7.35 8.28 26.97
CA GLU A 747 6.38 9.35 27.22
C GLU A 747 5.87 9.31 28.66
N GLN A 748 5.70 10.49 29.22
CA GLN A 748 5.10 10.71 30.53
C GLN A 748 3.73 11.34 30.32
N LEU A 749 2.71 10.78 30.98
CA LEU A 749 1.34 11.26 30.92
C LEU A 749 1.11 12.13 32.15
N VAL A 750 0.89 13.41 31.91
CA VAL A 750 0.71 14.43 32.94
C VAL A 750 -0.80 14.66 33.12
N PHE A 751 -1.29 14.50 34.35
CA PHE A 751 -2.69 14.70 34.73
C PHE A 751 -2.82 15.99 35.53
N PRO A 752 -3.87 16.82 35.35
CA PRO A 752 -4.02 18.08 36.06
C PRO A 752 -3.93 17.97 37.58
N ASP A 753 -4.58 16.94 38.14
CA ASP A 753 -4.79 16.77 39.59
C ASP A 753 -3.73 15.89 40.28
N GLU A 754 -2.68 15.47 39.58
CA GLU A 754 -1.62 14.62 40.12
C GLU A 754 -0.28 15.31 40.05
N ASP A 755 0.53 15.27 41.12
CA ASP A 755 1.86 15.88 41.12
C ASP A 755 2.86 15.11 40.25
N GLU A 756 2.82 13.77 40.32
CA GLU A 756 3.72 12.90 39.56
C GLU A 756 3.08 12.43 38.24
N PRO A 757 3.81 12.49 37.11
CA PRO A 757 3.29 11.97 35.85
C PRO A 757 3.24 10.45 35.86
N ARG A 758 2.14 9.89 35.36
CA ARG A 758 2.01 8.43 35.19
C ARG A 758 2.84 7.97 33.99
N ARG A 759 3.38 6.75 34.09
CA ARG A 759 4.11 6.09 33.01
C ARG A 759 3.46 4.77 32.65
N LEU A 760 3.34 4.54 31.35
CA LEU A 760 2.97 3.25 30.79
C LEU A 760 4.23 2.50 30.34
N PRO A 761 4.24 1.15 30.40
CA PRO A 761 5.28 0.35 29.78
C PRO A 761 5.43 0.68 28.27
N PRO A 762 6.65 0.64 27.70
CA PRO A 762 6.88 1.01 26.29
C PRO A 762 6.10 0.17 25.27
N ASP A 763 5.68 -1.04 25.64
CA ASP A 763 4.90 -1.99 24.84
C ASP A 763 3.38 -1.91 25.11
N HIS A 764 2.94 -1.03 26.01
CA HIS A 764 1.54 -0.93 26.41
C HIS A 764 0.64 -0.43 25.25
N PRO A 765 -0.49 -1.10 24.94
CA PRO A 765 -1.37 -0.72 23.83
C PRO A 765 -1.91 0.72 23.89
N ALA A 766 -2.29 1.19 25.09
CA ALA A 766 -2.76 2.56 25.29
C ALA A 766 -1.68 3.60 24.95
N LEU A 767 -0.42 3.33 25.27
CA LEU A 767 0.70 4.21 24.96
C LEU A 767 0.92 4.30 23.45
N HIS A 768 0.84 3.17 22.73
CA HIS A 768 0.96 3.17 21.26
C HIS A 768 -0.14 3.96 20.57
N LEU A 769 -1.36 3.96 21.13
CA LEU A 769 -2.45 4.79 20.61
C LEU A 769 -2.17 6.27 20.84
N ILE A 770 -1.77 6.66 22.06
CA ILE A 770 -1.39 8.06 22.37
C ILE A 770 -0.25 8.54 21.46
N GLN A 771 0.79 7.73 21.30
CA GLN A 771 1.90 8.01 20.38
C GLN A 771 1.43 8.16 18.94
N GLN A 772 0.56 7.26 18.45
CA GLN A 772 0.02 7.34 17.09
C GLN A 772 -0.70 8.67 16.85
N VAL A 773 -1.57 9.09 17.79
CA VAL A 773 -2.32 10.35 17.68
C VAL A 773 -1.38 11.56 17.75
N ARG A 774 -0.42 11.55 18.67
CA ARG A 774 0.58 12.63 18.82
C ARG A 774 1.50 12.75 17.59
N ASP A 775 2.07 11.64 17.12
CA ASP A 775 2.98 11.64 15.99
C ASP A 775 2.27 12.11 14.71
N GLU A 776 0.97 11.82 14.58
CA GLU A 776 0.12 12.35 13.51
C GLU A 776 -0.12 13.86 13.65
N ALA A 777 -0.33 14.37 14.87
CA ALA A 777 -0.39 15.81 15.14
C ALA A 777 0.90 16.51 14.70
N HIS A 778 2.04 15.97 15.12
CA HIS A 778 3.37 16.46 14.78
C HIS A 778 3.63 16.40 13.26
N ARG A 779 3.26 15.30 12.59
CA ARG A 779 3.36 15.17 11.13
C ARG A 779 2.49 16.21 10.43
N PHE A 780 1.28 16.45 10.93
CA PHE A 780 0.35 17.42 10.35
C PHE A 780 0.83 18.86 10.50
N ALA A 781 1.52 19.20 11.59
CA ALA A 781 2.25 20.45 11.75
C ALA A 781 3.37 20.61 10.70
N ILE A 782 4.28 19.63 10.61
CA ILE A 782 5.46 19.69 9.73
C ILE A 782 5.07 19.80 8.24
N THR A 783 4.05 19.05 7.81
CA THR A 783 3.60 19.05 6.41
C THR A 783 3.05 20.41 5.98
N GLY A 784 2.36 21.12 6.87
CA GLY A 784 1.91 22.50 6.64
C GLY A 784 3.08 23.46 6.41
N HIS A 785 4.12 23.35 7.24
CA HIS A 785 5.34 24.17 7.12
C HIS A 785 6.15 23.86 5.86
N ARG A 786 6.22 22.60 5.41
CA ARG A 786 6.93 22.26 4.16
C ARG A 786 6.22 22.84 2.93
N ALA A 787 4.89 22.80 2.88
CA ALA A 787 4.12 23.38 1.78
C ALA A 787 4.26 24.91 1.71
N ARG A 788 4.22 25.60 2.87
CA ARG A 788 4.48 27.06 2.95
C ARG A 788 5.91 27.42 2.58
N ARG A 789 6.92 26.72 3.11
CA ARG A 789 8.33 26.94 2.74
C ARG A 789 8.58 26.72 1.24
N GLY A 790 7.95 25.70 0.65
CA GLY A 790 8.01 25.50 -0.80
C GLY A 790 7.40 26.67 -1.58
N LYS A 791 6.34 27.30 -1.08
CA LYS A 791 5.68 28.45 -1.72
C LYS A 791 6.45 29.76 -1.51
N ALA A 792 6.93 30.05 -0.30
CA ALA A 792 7.71 31.24 0.04
C ALA A 792 9.09 31.26 -0.66
N ARG A 793 9.78 30.11 -0.70
CA ARG A 793 11.08 29.96 -1.39
C ARG A 793 10.97 30.01 -2.92
N ARG A 794 9.75 29.96 -3.46
CA ARG A 794 9.45 30.19 -4.90
C ARG A 794 9.08 31.65 -5.19
N SER A 795 8.80 32.48 -4.18
CA SER A 795 8.44 33.90 -4.34
C SER A 795 9.58 34.87 -4.01
N SER A 796 10.41 34.60 -3.00
CA SER A 796 11.31 35.57 -2.37
C SER A 796 12.71 35.76 -3.01
N SER A 797 12.85 35.86 -4.33
CA SER A 797 14.18 36.19 -4.89
C SER A 797 14.16 37.08 -6.12
N LEU A 798 13.08 37.04 -6.92
CA LEU A 798 12.90 37.96 -8.05
C LEU A 798 12.03 39.16 -7.68
N GLU A 799 11.19 39.05 -6.65
CA GLU A 799 10.31 40.14 -6.20
C GLU A 799 11.04 41.20 -5.35
N ASP A 800 12.12 40.80 -4.68
CA ASP A 800 12.92 41.67 -3.82
C ASP A 800 13.93 42.52 -4.62
N ILE A 801 14.10 42.25 -5.93
CA ILE A 801 15.02 42.99 -6.79
C ILE A 801 14.36 44.29 -7.26
N GLU A 802 14.88 45.42 -6.78
CA GLU A 802 14.39 46.74 -7.13
C GLU A 802 14.39 46.96 -8.66
N GLY A 803 13.19 47.16 -9.22
CA GLY A 803 12.95 47.30 -10.67
C GLY A 803 12.34 46.08 -11.36
N VAL A 804 12.22 44.94 -10.67
CA VAL A 804 11.58 43.72 -11.19
C VAL A 804 10.15 43.59 -10.65
N GLY A 805 9.20 44.23 -11.34
CA GLY A 805 7.78 44.10 -11.01
C GLY A 805 7.15 42.76 -11.45
N PRO A 806 5.88 42.50 -11.08
CA PRO A 806 5.18 41.23 -11.36
C PRO A 806 5.09 40.85 -12.85
N ALA A 807 5.08 41.85 -13.74
CA ALA A 807 5.05 41.63 -15.20
C ALA A 807 6.39 41.11 -15.73
N ARG A 808 7.50 41.79 -15.41
CA ARG A 808 8.86 41.40 -15.79
C ARG A 808 9.26 40.04 -15.19
N ARG A 809 8.82 39.77 -13.95
CA ARG A 809 9.00 38.45 -13.31
C ARG A 809 8.34 37.32 -14.11
N ARG A 810 7.08 37.50 -14.53
CA ARG A 810 6.38 36.49 -15.34
C ARG A 810 7.10 36.25 -16.66
N GLN A 811 7.59 37.31 -17.31
CA GLN A 811 8.38 37.19 -18.54
C GLN A 811 9.70 36.44 -18.32
N LEU A 812 10.46 36.75 -17.27
CA LEU A 812 11.69 36.02 -16.91
C LEU A 812 11.43 34.54 -16.67
N LEU A 813 10.42 34.22 -15.85
CA LEU A 813 10.09 32.84 -15.52
C LEU A 813 9.55 32.06 -16.72
N ALA A 814 8.78 32.70 -17.59
CA ALA A 814 8.27 32.10 -18.82
C ALA A 814 9.40 31.85 -19.83
N HIS A 815 10.31 32.81 -20.00
CA HIS A 815 11.41 32.70 -20.94
C HIS A 815 12.44 31.63 -20.53
N PHE A 816 12.76 31.54 -19.24
CA PHE A 816 13.79 30.63 -18.73
C PHE A 816 13.25 29.34 -18.09
N GLY A 817 11.93 29.11 -18.11
CA GLY A 817 11.33 27.88 -17.57
C GLY A 817 11.39 27.75 -16.04
N GLY A 818 11.38 28.88 -15.34
CA GLY A 818 11.40 28.97 -13.88
C GLY A 818 12.68 29.59 -13.30
N LEU A 819 12.70 29.79 -11.97
CA LEU A 819 13.77 30.54 -11.28
C LEU A 819 15.17 29.95 -11.49
N ARG A 820 15.28 28.61 -11.52
CA ARG A 820 16.56 27.93 -11.76
C ARG A 820 17.13 28.24 -13.14
N GLY A 821 16.27 28.47 -14.14
CA GLY A 821 16.73 28.86 -15.48
C GLY A 821 17.31 30.27 -15.48
N VAL A 822 16.69 31.20 -14.75
CA VAL A 822 17.18 32.59 -14.58
C VAL A 822 18.53 32.61 -13.84
N GLN A 823 18.69 31.78 -12.80
CA GLN A 823 19.94 31.60 -12.04
C GLN A 823 21.08 30.92 -12.83
N SER A 824 20.81 30.45 -14.05
CA SER A 824 21.81 29.85 -14.93
C SER A 824 22.04 30.66 -16.21
N ALA A 825 21.29 31.75 -16.38
CA ALA A 825 21.33 32.58 -17.57
C ALA A 825 22.45 33.61 -17.45
N SER A 826 23.14 33.87 -18.57
CA SER A 826 24.13 34.95 -18.64
C SER A 826 23.45 36.33 -18.59
N ILE A 827 24.21 37.38 -18.27
CA ILE A 827 23.71 38.77 -18.30
C ILE A 827 23.10 39.10 -19.68
N ASP A 828 23.76 38.66 -20.76
CA ASP A 828 23.31 38.90 -22.13
C ASP A 828 22.01 38.17 -22.44
N ASP A 829 21.79 36.97 -21.86
CA ASP A 829 20.52 36.25 -22.02
C ASP A 829 19.39 36.91 -21.23
N ILE A 830 19.65 37.36 -20.01
CA ILE A 830 18.66 38.07 -19.18
C ILE A 830 18.23 39.38 -19.86
N ALA A 831 19.17 40.08 -20.52
CA ALA A 831 18.89 41.32 -21.26
C ALA A 831 18.08 41.12 -22.55
N ARG A 832 17.94 39.89 -23.06
CA ARG A 832 17.11 39.59 -24.25
C ARG A 832 15.62 39.50 -23.93
N VAL A 833 15.25 39.44 -22.66
CA VAL A 833 13.85 39.41 -22.25
C VAL A 833 13.23 40.79 -22.41
N GLU A 834 12.10 40.83 -23.11
CA GLU A 834 11.38 42.06 -23.42
C GLU A 834 11.07 42.86 -22.14
N GLY A 835 11.45 44.14 -22.13
CA GLY A 835 11.25 45.04 -20.99
C GLY A 835 12.34 45.00 -19.91
N ILE A 836 13.47 44.32 -20.16
CA ILE A 836 14.66 44.30 -19.27
C ILE A 836 15.82 45.03 -19.92
N SER A 837 16.27 46.14 -19.32
CA SER A 837 17.47 46.84 -19.74
C SER A 837 18.72 46.05 -19.35
N ARG A 838 19.85 46.28 -20.05
CA ARG A 838 21.14 45.69 -19.69
C ARG A 838 21.53 45.99 -18.22
N THR A 839 21.26 47.20 -17.75
CA THR A 839 21.49 47.62 -16.36
C THR A 839 20.63 46.86 -15.35
N LEU A 840 19.40 46.48 -15.71
CA LEU A 840 18.54 45.66 -14.86
C LEU A 840 18.96 44.19 -14.93
N ALA A 841 19.40 43.70 -16.10
CA ALA A 841 19.93 42.36 -16.26
C ALA A 841 21.20 42.12 -15.42
N GLU A 842 22.12 43.08 -15.40
CA GLU A 842 23.32 43.04 -14.54
C GLU A 842 22.97 43.01 -13.04
N ARG A 843 21.93 43.75 -12.64
CA ARG A 843 21.43 43.76 -11.25
C ARG A 843 20.79 42.44 -10.88
N ILE A 844 19.93 41.91 -11.75
CA ILE A 844 19.32 40.59 -11.58
C ILE A 844 20.41 39.51 -11.49
N TYR A 845 21.43 39.58 -12.35
CA TYR A 845 22.53 38.63 -12.33
C TYR A 845 23.30 38.69 -11.02
N ARG A 846 23.63 39.88 -10.53
CA ARG A 846 24.37 40.12 -9.28
C ARG A 846 23.63 39.65 -8.02
N GLU A 847 22.30 39.75 -8.00
CA GLU A 847 21.48 39.31 -6.85
C GLU A 847 21.20 37.79 -6.87
N LEU A 848 21.35 37.13 -8.03
CA LEU A 848 20.99 35.73 -8.22
C LEU A 848 22.19 34.76 -8.37
N HIS A 849 23.39 35.28 -8.64
CA HIS A 849 24.65 34.55 -8.80
C HIS A 849 25.68 35.07 -7.80
#